data_AF-F3QSX4-F1
#
_entry.id   AF-F3QSX4-F1
#
_cell.length_a   1.000
_cell.length_b   1.000
_cell.length_c   1.000
_cell.angle_alpha   90.00
_cell.angle_beta   90.00
_cell.angle_gamma   90.00
#
_symmetry.space_group_name_H-M   'P 1'
#
loop_
_entity.id
_entity.type
_entity.pdbx_description
1 polymer ?
#
loop_
_entity_poly.entity_id
_entity_poly.type
_entity_poly.pdbx_seq_one_letter_code
_entity_poly.pdbx_strand_id
1 'polypeptide(L)'
;MKSNFLKIWVCTFLKIWVCTFFFVEGIVSAWGAGHVAFSPLRGAFCLAEHGRAATIHVDTADYKGVYLAALNLGTDIGKVTGTKADVSTALPMGQGTVIAGTLGRNRRIDEWVKQGKIDVSAIEGKWESFLVQTVEGNLVIAGSDKRGTIFGIYDLSEKIGVSPWHYFADVPVQRHEVLFVNPGRYVQGSPKVKYRGIFLNDEWPSLGGWASTKFGGFNSRFYAHVFELLLRLKANYMWPAMWASSFYEDDPANGQLADDMGIVMGTSHHEPMMRPHKDYTKRRKEVGPWDYATNKEGIDSFFVEGAERSRKYESIVTIGMRGDGDVAMGGGTDEENMAVLSDVIKGQREILGRVHGKDPAGIPQLWAVFTEVQRYYDKGFKVPDDVMLLFCDNNWGYIRRVGPWREQRRKGGMGLYYHIDMNGGPWNDRWINTTTIPKLREQFNLAYQSGIDDLWIVNVGDLKPKELPIDFIMRYAWNPDAIQADETDDYLRGWARQNFSGAHADAIAGIVSRYSQYNLWRKPEVQSTDIFSVVNHREADRVTELWRALVHDADSVGQLMPQAYKDAYYQLVLYPAKASAGVAEIYLAAAKNQLYARQGRVTANDYARRVEDLYMADTAMTAYYNKVLAGGKWEKMMSDIHLGYTQWSMPKKDSVPQVVRVEPLSKPVMGVAVEGSEAASPEGDLELPVFDNFENRKYYIDIFNRGTRAFDFKVKAGEPWMDVSLRKGTVETETRLWVGIDWTKVKVGKTEGMLYICRGRERVPVKLRVVKAERPVQVEGHWFGNACGNEFSVPAWQFNACWPGRYAKWTFLPGLGRGKGCMGLTPVTAPSVEAFQDAPSLEYQVYFPNTGMQTVCLGILPTQDVAPERGLRLAFGLDNGAVRTLDARQGFKDEFREYTPENLRKSPNLKPLPPRNRTLKLINGNGFCRNEVFDNLRWLTAEFKVDQPGLHTFKVYMVDPEIVLEQLVFNPDNTHPSYFGAPPVRHQ
;
A
#
# COMPACT_ATOMS: atom_id res chain seq x y z
N MET A 1 34.67 -62.86 -20.39
CA MET A 1 33.73 -62.98 -19.25
C MET A 1 33.12 -61.60 -19.02
N LYS A 2 31.92 -61.36 -19.57
CA LYS A 2 30.63 -61.36 -18.83
C LYS A 2 30.66 -60.28 -17.73
N SER A 3 30.17 -59.07 -18.02
CA SER A 3 28.77 -58.66 -17.84
C SER A 3 28.32 -58.84 -16.39
N ASN A 4 28.46 -57.79 -15.57
CA ASN A 4 27.84 -57.70 -14.24
C ASN A 4 27.84 -56.27 -13.65
N PHE A 5 27.35 -55.25 -14.36
CA PHE A 5 27.12 -53.92 -13.74
C PHE A 5 25.88 -53.18 -14.23
N LEU A 6 24.87 -53.90 -14.74
CA LEU A 6 23.62 -53.32 -15.20
C LEU A 6 22.41 -54.05 -14.61
N LYS A 7 22.23 -53.96 -13.28
CA LYS A 7 21.00 -54.43 -12.61
C LYS A 7 20.65 -53.77 -11.26
N ILE A 8 21.29 -52.65 -10.90
CA ILE A 8 20.97 -51.90 -9.66
C ILE A 8 20.45 -50.47 -9.94
N TRP A 9 20.38 -50.05 -11.21
CA TRP A 9 20.00 -48.67 -11.57
C TRP A 9 18.54 -48.48 -12.05
N VAL A 10 17.69 -49.52 -12.02
CA VAL A 10 16.32 -49.43 -12.57
C VAL A 10 15.21 -49.53 -11.51
N CYS A 11 15.52 -49.79 -10.23
CA CYS A 11 14.49 -49.88 -9.18
C CYS A 11 14.39 -48.65 -8.25
N THR A 12 15.26 -47.64 -8.39
CA THR A 12 15.24 -46.43 -7.54
C THR A 12 14.57 -45.23 -8.22
N PHE A 13 14.41 -45.24 -9.54
CA PHE A 13 13.85 -44.12 -10.30
C PHE A 13 12.31 -44.16 -10.46
N LEU A 14 11.65 -45.29 -10.18
CA LEU A 14 10.20 -45.43 -10.32
C LEU A 14 9.40 -45.24 -9.02
N LYS A 15 10.07 -44.99 -7.88
CA LYS A 15 9.42 -44.70 -6.58
C LYS A 15 9.43 -43.22 -6.19
N ILE A 16 10.11 -42.36 -6.93
CA ILE A 16 10.14 -40.92 -6.67
C ILE A 16 9.05 -40.16 -7.45
N TRP A 17 8.43 -40.77 -8.46
CA TRP A 17 7.36 -40.13 -9.26
C TRP A 17 5.92 -40.38 -8.80
N VAL A 18 5.71 -41.19 -7.76
CA VAL A 18 4.37 -41.48 -7.20
C VAL A 18 4.16 -40.85 -5.81
N CYS A 19 5.19 -40.24 -5.22
CA CYS A 19 5.08 -39.55 -3.93
C CYS A 19 5.07 -38.01 -4.05
N THR A 20 5.17 -37.44 -5.25
CA THR A 20 5.12 -35.99 -5.49
C THR A 20 3.74 -35.46 -5.90
N PHE A 21 2.73 -36.34 -6.00
CA PHE A 21 1.35 -35.97 -6.37
C PHE A 21 0.36 -35.96 -5.18
N PHE A 22 0.82 -36.17 -3.95
CA PHE A 22 -0.03 -36.19 -2.74
C PHE A 22 0.46 -35.27 -1.60
N PHE A 23 1.33 -34.29 -1.88
CA PHE A 23 1.80 -33.31 -0.90
C PHE A 23 1.47 -31.86 -1.31
N VAL A 24 0.21 -31.62 -1.69
CA VAL A 24 -0.37 -30.26 -1.85
C VAL A 24 -1.54 -30.01 -0.88
N GLU A 25 -1.92 -30.98 -0.05
CA GLU A 25 -2.88 -30.74 1.04
C GLU A 25 -2.13 -30.57 2.35
N GLY A 26 -2.02 -29.32 2.81
CA GLY A 26 -1.47 -29.03 4.13
C GLY A 26 -0.75 -27.69 4.29
N ILE A 27 -1.08 -26.67 3.50
CA ILE A 27 -0.85 -25.28 3.93
C ILE A 27 -2.21 -24.79 4.39
N VAL A 28 -2.40 -24.68 5.71
CA VAL A 28 -3.52 -23.93 6.28
C VAL A 28 -3.25 -22.48 5.93
N SER A 29 -3.73 -22.05 4.77
CA SER A 29 -3.70 -20.65 4.39
C SER A 29 -4.64 -19.84 5.30
N ALA A 30 -4.40 -18.53 5.42
CA ALA A 30 -5.34 -17.57 6.02
C ALA A 30 -6.78 -17.68 5.45
N TRP A 31 -6.91 -18.34 4.30
CA TRP A 31 -8.13 -18.87 3.71
C TRP A 31 -8.35 -20.28 4.26
N GLY A 32 -9.09 -20.42 5.38
CA GLY A 32 -9.26 -21.72 6.05
C GLY A 32 -9.74 -22.84 5.11
N ALA A 33 -9.43 -24.10 5.44
CA ALA A 33 -9.81 -25.27 4.65
C ALA A 33 -11.31 -25.23 4.29
N GLY A 34 -11.62 -25.26 2.99
CA GLY A 34 -12.97 -25.15 2.48
C GLY A 34 -13.85 -26.30 2.97
N HIS A 35 -15.04 -25.98 3.50
CA HIS A 35 -16.04 -26.98 3.82
C HIS A 35 -16.97 -27.31 2.64
N VAL A 36 -16.65 -26.85 1.43
CA VAL A 36 -17.41 -27.11 0.21
C VAL A 36 -16.61 -28.06 -0.67
N ALA A 37 -17.31 -28.97 -1.35
CA ALA A 37 -16.76 -29.87 -2.33
C ALA A 37 -17.58 -29.83 -3.64
N PHE A 38 -16.87 -30.02 -4.76
CA PHE A 38 -17.45 -30.06 -6.10
C PHE A 38 -17.61 -31.48 -6.64
N SER A 39 -17.65 -32.46 -5.73
CA SER A 39 -17.86 -33.88 -6.01
C SER A 39 -18.61 -34.54 -4.84
N PRO A 40 -19.39 -35.61 -5.09
CA PRO A 40 -20.10 -36.31 -4.03
C PRO A 40 -19.15 -36.87 -2.95
N LEU A 41 -19.49 -36.63 -1.69
CA LEU A 41 -18.76 -37.16 -0.53
C LEU A 41 -19.74 -37.83 0.45
N ARG A 42 -19.32 -38.96 1.02
CA ARG A 42 -20.16 -39.72 1.95
C ARG A 42 -20.48 -38.88 3.18
N GLY A 43 -21.77 -38.66 3.44
CA GLY A 43 -22.23 -37.88 4.59
C GLY A 43 -22.19 -36.36 4.40
N ALA A 44 -21.80 -35.87 3.22
CA ALA A 44 -21.88 -34.45 2.88
C ALA A 44 -23.33 -34.04 2.61
N PHE A 45 -23.66 -32.79 2.90
CA PHE A 45 -24.94 -32.20 2.57
C PHE A 45 -24.96 -31.80 1.09
N CYS A 46 -25.95 -32.27 0.34
CA CYS A 46 -26.13 -31.89 -1.06
C CYS A 46 -26.77 -30.50 -1.15
N LEU A 47 -26.00 -29.50 -1.57
CA LEU A 47 -26.50 -28.14 -1.79
C LEU A 47 -27.16 -28.01 -3.16
N ALA A 48 -26.58 -28.64 -4.19
CA ALA A 48 -27.17 -28.70 -5.52
C ALA A 48 -26.59 -29.88 -6.31
N GLU A 49 -27.45 -30.59 -7.05
CA GLU A 49 -27.05 -31.70 -7.92
C GLU A 49 -28.13 -31.95 -8.97
N HIS A 50 -27.75 -32.32 -10.19
CA HIS A 50 -28.66 -32.77 -11.26
C HIS A 50 -29.84 -31.82 -11.53
N GLY A 51 -29.57 -30.51 -11.60
CA GLY A 51 -30.59 -29.50 -11.89
C GLY A 51 -31.57 -29.23 -10.74
N ARG A 52 -31.25 -29.66 -9.51
CA ARG A 52 -32.00 -29.36 -8.29
C ARG A 52 -31.08 -28.69 -7.28
N ALA A 53 -31.61 -27.71 -6.55
CA ALA A 53 -30.91 -27.04 -5.46
C ALA A 53 -31.72 -27.18 -4.16
N ALA A 54 -31.02 -27.29 -3.02
CA ALA A 54 -31.63 -27.29 -1.71
C ALA A 54 -32.36 -25.97 -1.45
N THR A 55 -33.59 -26.02 -0.93
CA THR A 55 -34.31 -24.83 -0.49
C THR A 55 -33.57 -24.17 0.68
N ILE A 56 -33.55 -22.84 0.69
CA ILE A 56 -33.00 -22.04 1.79
C ILE A 56 -34.19 -21.57 2.64
N HIS A 57 -34.19 -21.95 3.91
CA HIS A 57 -35.19 -21.52 4.89
C HIS A 57 -34.66 -20.39 5.77
N VAL A 58 -35.47 -19.34 5.92
CA VAL A 58 -35.28 -18.24 6.88
C VAL A 58 -36.61 -18.01 7.60
N ASP A 59 -36.63 -17.96 8.93
CA ASP A 59 -37.87 -17.74 9.68
C ASP A 59 -38.40 -16.31 9.47
N THR A 60 -39.72 -16.16 9.40
CA THR A 60 -40.41 -14.85 9.37
C THR A 60 -40.09 -13.94 10.55
N ALA A 61 -39.65 -14.48 11.70
CA ALA A 61 -39.25 -13.71 12.88
C ALA A 61 -37.79 -13.20 12.82
N ASP A 62 -37.01 -13.64 11.83
CA ASP A 62 -35.64 -13.23 11.64
C ASP A 62 -35.51 -11.83 11.03
N TYR A 63 -34.28 -11.31 10.97
CA TYR A 63 -34.01 -9.98 10.43
C TYR A 63 -34.19 -9.95 8.91
N LYS A 64 -34.73 -8.85 8.39
CA LYS A 64 -34.89 -8.63 6.95
C LYS A 64 -33.57 -8.77 6.17
N GLY A 65 -32.45 -8.31 6.73
CA GLY A 65 -31.12 -8.49 6.14
C GLY A 65 -30.69 -9.94 5.97
N VAL A 66 -31.10 -10.84 6.86
CA VAL A 66 -30.85 -12.29 6.74
C VAL A 66 -31.60 -12.85 5.54
N TYR A 67 -32.86 -12.45 5.36
CA TYR A 67 -33.64 -12.83 4.18
C TYR A 67 -33.03 -12.30 2.88
N LEU A 68 -32.57 -11.04 2.85
CA LEU A 68 -31.88 -10.45 1.70
C LEU A 68 -30.57 -11.20 1.36
N ALA A 69 -29.77 -11.54 2.38
CA ALA A 69 -28.56 -12.35 2.19
C ALA A 69 -28.89 -13.77 1.66
N ALA A 70 -29.97 -14.39 2.15
CA ALA A 70 -30.42 -15.69 1.66
C ALA A 70 -30.86 -15.64 0.18
N LEU A 71 -31.51 -14.56 -0.26
CA LEU A 71 -31.83 -14.34 -1.69
C LEU A 71 -30.55 -14.23 -2.54
N ASN A 72 -29.52 -13.58 -2.01
CA ASN A 72 -28.22 -13.50 -2.67
C ASN A 72 -27.55 -14.88 -2.75
N LEU A 73 -27.54 -15.66 -1.66
CA LEU A 73 -27.03 -17.04 -1.68
C LEU A 73 -27.76 -17.91 -2.70
N GLY A 74 -29.09 -17.84 -2.76
CA GLY A 74 -29.86 -18.64 -3.73
C GLY A 74 -29.52 -18.26 -5.18
N THR A 75 -29.31 -16.97 -5.43
CA THR A 75 -28.83 -16.46 -6.72
C THR A 75 -27.40 -16.92 -7.01
N ASP A 76 -26.52 -16.92 -6.02
CA ASP A 76 -25.12 -17.34 -6.13
C ASP A 76 -25.01 -18.84 -6.42
N ILE A 77 -25.81 -19.69 -5.76
CA ILE A 77 -25.96 -21.12 -6.12
C ILE A 77 -26.38 -21.26 -7.59
N GLY A 78 -27.30 -20.42 -8.07
CA GLY A 78 -27.70 -20.40 -9.49
C GLY A 78 -26.59 -19.94 -10.44
N LYS A 79 -25.77 -18.95 -10.04
CA LYS A 79 -24.59 -18.52 -10.81
C LYS A 79 -23.55 -19.64 -10.91
N VAL A 80 -23.40 -20.48 -9.89
CA VAL A 80 -22.45 -21.60 -9.89
C VAL A 80 -23.02 -22.81 -10.65
N THR A 81 -24.27 -23.20 -10.39
CA THR A 81 -24.82 -24.51 -10.81
C THR A 81 -25.78 -24.45 -11.99
N GLY A 82 -26.27 -23.25 -12.34
CA GLY A 82 -27.33 -23.07 -13.32
C GLY A 82 -28.74 -23.23 -12.75
N THR A 83 -28.89 -23.72 -11.51
CA THR A 83 -30.18 -23.87 -10.83
C THR A 83 -30.23 -22.97 -9.61
N LYS A 84 -31.12 -21.97 -9.63
CA LYS A 84 -31.32 -21.07 -8.50
C LYS A 84 -31.96 -21.83 -7.33
N ALA A 85 -31.45 -21.64 -6.11
CA ALA A 85 -32.12 -22.16 -4.92
C ALA A 85 -33.28 -21.24 -4.51
N ASP A 86 -34.42 -21.83 -4.17
CA ASP A 86 -35.57 -21.11 -3.65
C ASP A 86 -35.36 -20.70 -2.20
N VAL A 87 -35.85 -19.52 -1.84
CA VAL A 87 -35.88 -19.04 -0.45
C VAL A 87 -37.31 -19.11 0.07
N SER A 88 -37.51 -19.83 1.17
CA SER A 88 -38.82 -20.05 1.79
C SER A 88 -38.84 -19.59 3.24
N THR A 89 -39.95 -18.97 3.64
CA THR A 89 -40.22 -18.61 5.03
C THR A 89 -41.14 -19.60 5.74
N ALA A 90 -41.70 -20.57 5.02
CA ALA A 90 -42.48 -21.65 5.60
C ALA A 90 -41.56 -22.63 6.34
N LEU A 91 -42.02 -23.14 7.49
CA LEU A 91 -41.25 -24.12 8.27
C LEU A 91 -40.87 -25.33 7.40
N PRO A 92 -39.61 -25.77 7.42
CA PRO A 92 -39.16 -26.85 6.56
C PRO A 92 -39.79 -28.19 7.00
N MET A 93 -40.38 -28.92 6.06
CA MET A 93 -40.86 -30.28 6.28
C MET A 93 -39.88 -31.28 5.65
N GLY A 94 -38.95 -31.83 6.44
CA GLY A 94 -38.04 -32.89 6.01
C GLY A 94 -36.55 -32.58 6.13
N GLN A 95 -35.74 -33.32 5.37
CA GLN A 95 -34.27 -33.20 5.29
C GLN A 95 -33.88 -32.49 3.97
N GLY A 96 -32.59 -32.12 3.82
CA GLY A 96 -32.08 -31.54 2.57
C GLY A 96 -32.34 -30.04 2.41
N THR A 97 -32.59 -29.32 3.50
CA THR A 97 -32.80 -27.86 3.49
C THR A 97 -31.57 -27.14 4.08
N VAL A 98 -31.25 -25.95 3.56
CA VAL A 98 -30.34 -25.01 4.21
C VAL A 98 -31.15 -24.13 5.17
N ILE A 99 -30.89 -24.19 6.46
CA ILE A 99 -31.59 -23.42 7.49
C ILE A 99 -30.64 -22.33 7.97
N ALA A 100 -30.89 -21.09 7.55
CA ALA A 100 -30.12 -19.94 7.97
C ALA A 100 -30.94 -19.10 8.96
N GLY A 101 -30.36 -18.76 10.10
CA GLY A 101 -31.05 -17.89 11.04
C GLY A 101 -30.25 -17.44 12.25
N THR A 102 -30.79 -16.43 12.91
CA THR A 102 -30.21 -15.81 14.09
C THR A 102 -30.75 -16.47 15.35
N LEU A 103 -29.88 -16.69 16.34
CA LEU A 103 -30.28 -17.26 17.63
C LEU A 103 -31.41 -16.42 18.28
N GLY A 104 -32.44 -17.09 18.78
CA GLY A 104 -33.62 -16.47 19.39
C GLY A 104 -34.64 -15.92 18.39
N ARG A 105 -34.40 -16.05 17.07
CA ARG A 105 -35.29 -15.56 16.01
C ARG A 105 -35.61 -16.59 14.93
N ASN A 106 -35.05 -17.80 15.04
CA ASN A 106 -35.34 -18.89 14.13
C ASN A 106 -35.83 -20.10 14.93
N ARG A 107 -37.14 -20.40 14.83
CA ARG A 107 -37.80 -21.41 15.67
C ARG A 107 -37.13 -22.78 15.59
N ARG A 108 -36.70 -23.19 14.39
CA ARG A 108 -36.11 -24.51 14.17
C ARG A 108 -34.71 -24.62 14.76
N ILE A 109 -33.88 -23.57 14.60
CA ILE A 109 -32.56 -23.50 15.23
C ILE A 109 -32.72 -23.54 16.76
N ASP A 110 -33.62 -22.73 17.31
CA ASP A 110 -33.84 -22.66 18.76
C ASP A 110 -34.35 -23.98 19.35
N GLU A 111 -35.21 -24.73 18.63
CA GLU A 111 -35.63 -26.08 19.01
C GLU A 111 -34.44 -27.05 19.10
N TRP A 112 -33.55 -27.03 18.11
CA TRP A 112 -32.38 -27.90 18.09
C TRP A 112 -31.34 -27.52 19.15
N VAL A 113 -31.22 -26.23 19.49
CA VAL A 113 -30.42 -25.78 20.63
C VAL A 113 -31.00 -26.34 21.94
N LYS A 114 -32.31 -26.18 22.17
CA LYS A 114 -32.99 -26.70 23.38
C LYS A 114 -32.89 -28.22 23.51
N GLN A 115 -32.85 -28.94 22.40
CA GLN A 115 -32.69 -30.40 22.35
C GLN A 115 -31.23 -30.86 22.50
N GLY A 116 -30.25 -29.94 22.60
CA GLY A 116 -28.83 -30.27 22.66
C GLY A 116 -28.24 -30.80 21.35
N LYS A 117 -28.94 -30.62 20.22
CA LYS A 117 -28.47 -31.04 18.88
C LYS A 117 -27.54 -30.01 18.24
N ILE A 118 -27.63 -28.74 18.66
CA ILE A 118 -26.73 -27.67 18.27
C ILE A 118 -26.12 -27.09 19.54
N ASP A 119 -24.80 -27.19 19.69
CA ASP A 119 -24.06 -26.44 20.70
C ASP A 119 -23.70 -25.05 20.16
N VAL A 120 -24.30 -24.01 20.76
CA VAL A 120 -24.10 -22.59 20.42
C VAL A 120 -23.22 -21.84 21.40
N SER A 121 -22.69 -22.51 22.44
CA SER A 121 -21.87 -21.87 23.48
C SER A 121 -20.66 -21.09 22.92
N ALA A 122 -20.16 -21.50 21.75
CA ALA A 122 -19.06 -20.84 21.07
C ALA A 122 -19.43 -19.51 20.39
N ILE A 123 -20.71 -19.20 20.19
CA ILE A 123 -21.20 -18.01 19.48
C ILE A 123 -22.26 -17.21 20.25
N GLU A 124 -22.98 -17.82 21.19
CA GLU A 124 -24.06 -17.16 21.94
C GLU A 124 -23.56 -15.93 22.71
N GLY A 125 -24.29 -14.82 22.59
CA GLY A 125 -23.93 -13.54 23.21
C GLY A 125 -22.69 -12.84 22.62
N LYS A 126 -22.05 -13.41 21.60
CA LYS A 126 -20.88 -12.83 20.95
C LYS A 126 -21.27 -11.89 19.81
N TRP A 127 -20.39 -10.93 19.53
CA TRP A 127 -20.54 -10.00 18.40
C TRP A 127 -20.19 -10.70 17.08
N GLU A 128 -21.13 -10.70 16.13
CA GLU A 128 -20.93 -11.08 14.72
C GLU A 128 -20.31 -12.47 14.50
N SER A 129 -20.59 -13.42 15.39
CA SER A 129 -20.06 -14.78 15.34
C SER A 129 -21.09 -15.72 14.70
N PHE A 130 -20.64 -16.79 14.07
CA PHE A 130 -21.55 -17.78 13.47
C PHE A 130 -20.96 -19.18 13.47
N LEU A 131 -21.82 -20.17 13.24
CA LEU A 131 -21.42 -21.54 12.98
C LEU A 131 -22.17 -22.12 11.79
N VAL A 132 -21.52 -23.07 11.12
CA VAL A 132 -22.08 -23.88 10.04
C VAL A 132 -21.92 -25.34 10.41
N GLN A 133 -23.00 -26.10 10.39
CA GLN A 133 -22.95 -27.55 10.63
C GLN A 133 -24.17 -28.29 10.09
N THR A 134 -24.07 -29.61 9.93
CA THR A 134 -25.20 -30.45 9.52
C THR A 134 -25.96 -31.00 10.73
N VAL A 135 -27.30 -30.87 10.73
CA VAL A 135 -28.19 -31.39 11.80
C VAL A 135 -29.39 -32.07 11.16
N GLU A 136 -29.64 -33.34 11.50
CA GLU A 136 -30.77 -34.13 10.98
C GLU A 136 -30.91 -34.09 9.45
N GLY A 137 -29.79 -34.12 8.73
CA GLY A 137 -29.78 -34.07 7.25
C GLY A 137 -30.03 -32.68 6.65
N ASN A 138 -30.01 -31.62 7.46
CA ASN A 138 -30.09 -30.22 7.02
C ASN A 138 -28.76 -29.50 7.26
N LEU A 139 -28.44 -28.50 6.46
CA LEU A 139 -27.31 -27.60 6.69
C LEU A 139 -27.79 -26.40 7.50
N VAL A 140 -27.21 -26.19 8.68
CA VAL A 140 -27.56 -25.07 9.57
C VAL A 140 -26.48 -24.00 9.50
N ILE A 141 -26.89 -22.76 9.25
CA ILE A 141 -26.09 -21.54 9.39
C ILE A 141 -26.70 -20.73 10.53
N ALA A 142 -26.08 -20.76 11.70
CA ALA A 142 -26.58 -20.07 12.89
C ALA A 142 -25.66 -18.91 13.27
N GLY A 143 -26.20 -17.68 13.30
CA GLY A 143 -25.48 -16.49 13.73
C GLY A 143 -25.86 -16.03 15.14
N SER A 144 -24.91 -15.45 15.86
CA SER A 144 -25.12 -14.87 17.19
C SER A 144 -26.00 -13.62 17.17
N ASP A 145 -25.97 -12.88 16.06
CA ASP A 145 -26.75 -11.68 15.79
C ASP A 145 -27.05 -11.55 14.28
N LYS A 146 -27.75 -10.46 13.90
CA LYS A 146 -28.13 -10.14 12.51
C LYS A 146 -26.94 -10.31 11.54
N ARG A 147 -25.78 -9.73 11.88
CA ARG A 147 -24.61 -9.70 11.00
C ARG A 147 -23.83 -11.01 11.04
N GLY A 148 -23.75 -11.67 12.20
CA GLY A 148 -23.20 -13.03 12.29
C GLY A 148 -23.89 -13.99 11.30
N THR A 149 -25.22 -13.97 11.26
CA THR A 149 -25.99 -14.80 10.30
C THR A 149 -25.70 -14.42 8.85
N ILE A 150 -25.69 -13.12 8.53
CA ILE A 150 -25.39 -12.61 7.18
C ILE A 150 -23.97 -13.02 6.74
N PHE A 151 -22.97 -12.91 7.62
CA PHE A 151 -21.60 -13.32 7.33
C PHE A 151 -21.48 -14.83 7.13
N GLY A 152 -22.23 -15.65 7.88
CA GLY A 152 -22.30 -17.09 7.64
C GLY A 152 -22.88 -17.45 6.26
N ILE A 153 -23.88 -16.70 5.80
CA ILE A 153 -24.47 -16.87 4.46
C ILE A 153 -23.46 -16.48 3.36
N TYR A 154 -22.78 -15.35 3.50
CA TYR A 154 -21.76 -14.93 2.52
C TYR A 154 -20.49 -15.77 2.59
N ASP A 155 -20.15 -16.33 3.74
CA ASP A 155 -19.06 -17.30 3.89
C ASP A 155 -19.31 -18.57 3.06
N LEU A 156 -20.55 -19.08 3.05
CA LEU A 156 -20.93 -20.16 2.14
C LEU A 156 -20.88 -19.70 0.67
N SER A 157 -21.36 -18.50 0.36
CA SER A 157 -21.33 -17.94 -1.00
C SER A 157 -19.89 -17.83 -1.55
N GLU A 158 -18.95 -17.40 -0.72
CA GLU A 158 -17.53 -17.34 -1.05
C GLU A 158 -16.95 -18.74 -1.28
N LYS A 159 -17.28 -19.70 -0.39
CA LYS A 159 -16.78 -21.08 -0.47
C LYS A 159 -17.34 -21.89 -1.63
N ILE A 160 -18.52 -21.57 -2.17
CA ILE A 160 -19.03 -22.15 -3.42
C ILE A 160 -18.40 -21.53 -4.69
N GLY A 161 -17.53 -20.52 -4.53
CA GLY A 161 -16.75 -19.93 -5.62
C GLY A 161 -17.22 -18.55 -6.10
N VAL A 162 -18.09 -17.84 -5.35
CA VAL A 162 -18.50 -16.47 -5.70
C VAL A 162 -17.62 -15.45 -4.98
N SER A 163 -16.73 -14.79 -5.73
CA SER A 163 -15.88 -13.72 -5.18
C SER A 163 -16.71 -12.54 -4.65
N PRO A 164 -16.29 -11.89 -3.54
CA PRO A 164 -16.82 -10.58 -3.14
C PRO A 164 -16.82 -9.55 -4.27
N TRP A 165 -15.84 -9.66 -5.17
CA TRP A 165 -15.62 -8.74 -6.30
C TRP A 165 -16.37 -9.12 -7.57
N HIS A 166 -17.27 -10.10 -7.55
CA HIS A 166 -18.01 -10.54 -8.73
C HIS A 166 -18.77 -9.40 -9.42
N TYR A 167 -19.29 -8.43 -8.65
CA TYR A 167 -19.93 -7.24 -9.19
C TYR A 167 -18.93 -6.09 -9.41
N PHE A 168 -18.11 -5.74 -8.40
CA PHE A 168 -17.26 -4.54 -8.51
C PHE A 168 -16.01 -4.71 -9.37
N ALA A 169 -15.63 -5.93 -9.76
CA ALA A 169 -14.49 -6.18 -10.64
C ALA A 169 -14.74 -7.29 -11.67
N ASP A 170 -16.01 -7.58 -11.98
CA ASP A 170 -16.42 -8.55 -13.00
C ASP A 170 -15.78 -9.94 -12.87
N VAL A 171 -15.40 -10.33 -11.65
CA VAL A 171 -14.81 -11.64 -11.38
C VAL A 171 -15.85 -12.71 -11.72
N PRO A 172 -15.60 -13.56 -12.73
CA PRO A 172 -16.58 -14.52 -13.18
C PRO A 172 -16.75 -15.63 -12.14
N VAL A 173 -17.97 -16.12 -12.01
CA VAL A 173 -18.29 -17.26 -11.16
C VAL A 173 -17.99 -18.56 -11.91
N GLN A 174 -17.17 -19.42 -11.33
CA GLN A 174 -16.88 -20.74 -11.91
C GLN A 174 -18.11 -21.63 -11.85
N ARG A 175 -18.33 -22.38 -12.95
CA ARG A 175 -19.47 -23.28 -13.06
C ARG A 175 -19.13 -24.66 -12.51
N HIS A 176 -20.02 -25.19 -11.67
CA HIS A 176 -19.93 -26.54 -11.12
C HIS A 176 -21.30 -27.21 -11.20
N GLU A 177 -21.37 -28.42 -11.73
CA GLU A 177 -22.64 -29.15 -11.86
C GLU A 177 -23.23 -29.58 -10.52
N VAL A 178 -22.36 -29.76 -9.51
CA VAL A 178 -22.72 -30.26 -8.19
C VAL A 178 -22.02 -29.46 -7.10
N LEU A 179 -22.71 -29.28 -5.97
CA LEU A 179 -22.21 -28.61 -4.78
C LEU A 179 -22.57 -29.43 -3.53
N PHE A 180 -21.56 -29.73 -2.73
CA PHE A 180 -21.70 -30.43 -1.46
C PHE A 180 -21.03 -29.65 -0.32
N VAL A 181 -21.59 -29.74 0.88
CA VAL A 181 -20.97 -29.23 2.10
C VAL A 181 -20.50 -30.40 2.95
N ASN A 182 -19.20 -30.42 3.24
CA ASN A 182 -18.54 -31.46 4.01
C ASN A 182 -19.14 -31.56 5.43
N PRO A 183 -19.28 -32.78 5.97
CA PRO A 183 -19.76 -32.95 7.33
C PRO A 183 -18.77 -32.37 8.32
N GLY A 184 -19.26 -31.58 9.27
CA GLY A 184 -18.43 -30.94 10.29
C GLY A 184 -19.16 -29.83 11.01
N ARG A 185 -18.49 -29.29 12.04
CA ARG A 185 -18.90 -28.08 12.75
C ARG A 185 -17.83 -27.01 12.54
N TYR A 186 -18.18 -25.98 11.79
CA TYR A 186 -17.31 -24.87 11.45
C TYR A 186 -17.75 -23.66 12.24
N VAL A 187 -16.92 -23.19 13.17
CA VAL A 187 -17.23 -22.02 13.98
C VAL A 187 -16.34 -20.87 13.56
N GLN A 188 -16.97 -19.73 13.32
CA GLN A 188 -16.28 -18.47 13.11
C GLN A 188 -16.51 -17.58 14.34
N GLY A 189 -15.46 -17.35 15.11
CA GLY A 189 -15.48 -16.44 16.27
C GLY A 189 -15.70 -14.97 15.88
N SER A 190 -15.89 -14.12 16.88
CA SER A 190 -16.03 -12.67 16.68
C SER A 190 -14.84 -12.07 15.93
N PRO A 191 -15.08 -11.06 15.07
CA PRO A 191 -13.99 -10.30 14.47
C PRO A 191 -13.17 -9.60 15.55
N LYS A 192 -11.86 -9.47 15.31
CA LYS A 192 -10.94 -8.79 16.22
C LYS A 192 -11.16 -7.28 16.24
N VAL A 193 -11.55 -6.69 15.10
CA VAL A 193 -11.96 -5.30 15.02
C VAL A 193 -13.48 -5.19 14.97
N LYS A 194 -14.09 -4.44 15.90
CA LYS A 194 -15.55 -4.43 16.10
C LYS A 194 -16.34 -3.75 14.97
N TYR A 195 -15.89 -2.59 14.51
CA TYR A 195 -16.45 -1.87 13.37
C TYR A 195 -15.41 -1.76 12.26
N ARG A 196 -15.78 -2.15 11.05
CA ARG A 196 -14.86 -2.33 9.92
C ARG A 196 -15.52 -1.77 8.68
N GLY A 197 -14.90 -0.79 8.02
CA GLY A 197 -15.61 -0.05 7.00
C GLY A 197 -14.76 0.79 6.06
N ILE A 198 -15.45 1.37 5.09
CA ILE A 198 -14.87 2.27 4.08
C ILE A 198 -15.54 3.64 4.13
N PHE A 199 -14.79 4.64 3.71
CA PHE A 199 -15.25 5.99 3.40
C PHE A 199 -15.12 6.20 1.90
N LEU A 200 -16.26 6.36 1.22
CA LEU A 200 -16.28 6.86 -0.15
C LEU A 200 -16.05 8.37 -0.11
N ASN A 201 -14.90 8.79 -0.60
CA ASN A 201 -14.46 10.18 -0.58
C ASN A 201 -13.74 10.49 -1.89
N ASP A 202 -13.36 11.76 -2.09
CA ASP A 202 -12.60 12.20 -3.25
C ASP A 202 -13.30 11.83 -4.57
N GLU A 203 -14.63 11.65 -4.51
CA GLU A 203 -15.41 10.80 -5.41
C GLU A 203 -15.72 11.45 -6.78
N TRP A 204 -15.17 12.64 -7.05
CA TRP A 204 -15.36 13.37 -8.30
C TRP A 204 -14.02 13.66 -8.96
N PRO A 205 -13.88 13.41 -10.27
CA PRO A 205 -14.93 13.12 -11.26
C PRO A 205 -15.33 11.64 -11.44
N SER A 206 -14.66 10.69 -10.79
CA SER A 206 -14.71 9.28 -11.18
C SER A 206 -15.97 8.55 -10.68
N LEU A 207 -16.05 8.19 -9.39
CA LEU A 207 -17.16 7.43 -8.81
C LEU A 207 -18.50 8.16 -8.94
N GLY A 208 -18.52 9.48 -8.70
CA GLY A 208 -19.69 10.33 -8.87
C GLY A 208 -20.18 10.35 -10.32
N GLY A 209 -19.26 10.44 -11.28
CA GLY A 209 -19.58 10.35 -12.71
C GLY A 209 -20.20 9.00 -13.07
N TRP A 210 -19.66 7.91 -12.53
CA TRP A 210 -20.19 6.56 -12.74
C TRP A 210 -21.55 6.36 -12.08
N ALA A 211 -21.70 6.77 -10.82
CA ALA A 211 -22.94 6.63 -10.06
C ALA A 211 -24.08 7.44 -10.70
N SER A 212 -23.80 8.66 -11.16
CA SER A 212 -24.73 9.47 -11.94
C SER A 212 -25.17 8.78 -13.22
N THR A 213 -24.23 8.24 -13.99
CA THR A 213 -24.51 7.58 -15.28
C THR A 213 -25.29 6.28 -15.10
N LYS A 214 -24.91 5.45 -14.11
CA LYS A 214 -25.45 4.10 -13.93
C LYS A 214 -26.74 4.05 -13.12
N PHE A 215 -26.86 4.88 -12.09
CA PHE A 215 -27.96 4.81 -11.11
C PHE A 215 -28.76 6.11 -10.99
N GLY A 216 -28.31 7.20 -11.60
CA GLY A 216 -28.88 8.55 -11.41
C GLY A 216 -28.33 9.29 -10.18
N GLY A 217 -27.23 8.81 -9.59
CA GLY A 217 -26.57 9.42 -8.42
C GLY A 217 -26.41 8.44 -7.25
N PHE A 218 -26.03 8.96 -6.09
CA PHE A 218 -25.80 8.20 -4.86
C PHE A 218 -27.11 7.86 -4.11
N ASN A 219 -27.95 7.03 -4.74
CA ASN A 219 -29.23 6.57 -4.19
C ASN A 219 -29.19 5.10 -3.71
N SER A 220 -30.32 4.61 -3.22
CA SER A 220 -30.42 3.27 -2.59
C SER A 220 -30.08 2.14 -3.56
N ARG A 221 -30.26 2.33 -4.88
CA ARG A 221 -29.84 1.34 -5.88
C ARG A 221 -28.33 1.25 -6.01
N PHE A 222 -27.63 2.38 -5.93
CA PHE A 222 -26.17 2.40 -5.89
C PHE A 222 -25.67 1.76 -4.57
N TYR A 223 -26.21 2.22 -3.44
CA TYR A 223 -25.76 1.76 -2.13
C TYR A 223 -26.07 0.30 -1.85
N ALA A 224 -27.13 -0.28 -2.43
CA ALA A 224 -27.39 -1.72 -2.35
C ALA A 224 -26.19 -2.56 -2.79
N HIS A 225 -25.53 -2.16 -3.89
CA HIS A 225 -24.33 -2.85 -4.37
C HIS A 225 -23.14 -2.65 -3.43
N VAL A 226 -22.94 -1.43 -2.91
CA VAL A 226 -21.83 -1.14 -1.98
C VAL A 226 -22.01 -1.89 -0.65
N PHE A 227 -23.23 -1.91 -0.10
CA PHE A 227 -23.54 -2.64 1.12
C PHE A 227 -23.37 -4.15 0.94
N GLU A 228 -23.78 -4.71 -0.20
CA GLU A 228 -23.52 -6.12 -0.51
C GLU A 228 -22.01 -6.42 -0.54
N LEU A 229 -21.21 -5.57 -1.18
CA LEU A 229 -19.75 -5.72 -1.20
C LEU A 229 -19.17 -5.72 0.22
N LEU A 230 -19.55 -4.75 1.05
CA LEU A 230 -19.09 -4.67 2.44
C LEU A 230 -19.43 -5.94 3.23
N LEU A 231 -20.67 -6.43 3.12
CA LEU A 231 -21.08 -7.64 3.83
C LEU A 231 -20.35 -8.90 3.32
N ARG A 232 -20.08 -8.99 2.01
CA ARG A 232 -19.27 -10.09 1.43
C ARG A 232 -17.81 -10.04 1.91
N LEU A 233 -17.28 -8.84 2.15
CA LEU A 233 -15.96 -8.64 2.77
C LEU A 233 -15.99 -8.74 4.30
N LYS A 234 -17.14 -9.12 4.90
CA LYS A 234 -17.36 -9.21 6.35
C LYS A 234 -17.13 -7.87 7.08
N ALA A 235 -17.34 -6.76 6.38
CA ALA A 235 -17.38 -5.39 6.91
C ALA A 235 -18.80 -5.01 7.35
N ASN A 236 -18.92 -4.00 8.21
CA ASN A 236 -20.18 -3.61 8.83
C ASN A 236 -20.38 -2.10 9.00
N TYR A 237 -19.41 -1.27 8.63
CA TYR A 237 -19.43 0.18 8.87
C TYR A 237 -19.18 0.96 7.58
N MET A 238 -19.75 2.16 7.47
CA MET A 238 -19.55 3.00 6.29
C MET A 238 -19.70 4.50 6.57
N TRP A 239 -18.82 5.28 5.94
CA TRP A 239 -19.03 6.71 5.67
C TRP A 239 -19.43 6.89 4.19
N PRO A 240 -20.57 7.54 3.89
CA PRO A 240 -21.06 7.71 2.53
C PRO A 240 -20.34 8.85 1.79
N ALA A 241 -20.49 8.89 0.47
CA ALA A 241 -20.03 10.01 -0.36
C ALA A 241 -20.68 11.33 0.08
N MET A 242 -19.90 12.41 0.15
CA MET A 242 -20.33 13.65 0.81
C MET A 242 -19.91 14.98 0.13
N TRP A 243 -19.04 14.98 -0.90
CA TRP A 243 -18.58 16.23 -1.53
C TRP A 243 -19.70 16.97 -2.26
N ALA A 244 -20.51 16.22 -3.00
CA ALA A 244 -21.63 16.75 -3.77
C ALA A 244 -22.96 16.05 -3.46
N SER A 245 -23.01 15.28 -2.37
CA SER A 245 -24.14 14.43 -1.99
C SER A 245 -24.50 14.56 -0.51
N SER A 246 -25.75 14.22 -0.21
CA SER A 246 -26.36 14.18 1.11
C SER A 246 -27.04 12.83 1.28
N PHE A 247 -26.38 11.86 1.93
CA PHE A 247 -26.85 10.46 1.99
C PHE A 247 -28.35 10.30 2.31
N TYR A 248 -28.86 10.97 3.33
CA TYR A 248 -30.26 10.83 3.71
C TYR A 248 -31.24 11.71 2.89
N GLU A 249 -30.78 12.83 2.34
CA GLU A 249 -31.63 13.77 1.60
C GLU A 249 -31.71 13.44 0.11
N ASP A 250 -30.67 12.84 -0.47
CA ASP A 250 -30.64 12.45 -1.88
C ASP A 250 -31.56 11.25 -2.16
N ASP A 251 -31.73 10.34 -1.19
CA ASP A 251 -32.74 9.27 -1.20
C ASP A 251 -33.10 8.84 0.23
N PRO A 252 -34.34 9.09 0.71
CA PRO A 252 -34.79 8.67 2.04
C PRO A 252 -34.69 7.17 2.31
N ALA A 253 -34.68 6.32 1.28
CA ALA A 253 -34.54 4.88 1.41
C ALA A 253 -33.12 4.44 1.78
N ASN A 254 -32.10 5.29 1.60
CA ASN A 254 -30.71 4.99 1.92
C ASN A 254 -30.53 4.53 3.38
N GLY A 255 -31.11 5.26 4.33
CA GLY A 255 -31.02 4.92 5.76
C GLY A 255 -31.69 3.61 6.13
N GLN A 256 -32.91 3.38 5.62
CA GLN A 256 -33.64 2.13 5.86
C GLN A 256 -32.92 0.93 5.24
N LEU A 257 -32.40 1.08 4.01
CA LEU A 257 -31.66 0.02 3.34
C LEU A 257 -30.38 -0.36 4.10
N ALA A 258 -29.63 0.62 4.60
CA ALA A 258 -28.45 0.38 5.41
C ALA A 258 -28.79 -0.43 6.67
N ASP A 259 -29.82 -0.01 7.42
CA ASP A 259 -30.26 -0.72 8.63
C ASP A 259 -30.77 -2.14 8.34
N ASP A 260 -31.60 -2.27 7.29
CA ASP A 260 -32.14 -3.55 6.81
C ASP A 260 -31.02 -4.53 6.49
N MET A 261 -30.00 -4.10 5.73
CA MET A 261 -28.85 -4.92 5.35
C MET A 261 -27.84 -5.09 6.49
N GLY A 262 -27.93 -4.28 7.55
CA GLY A 262 -27.07 -4.35 8.73
C GLY A 262 -25.81 -3.51 8.66
N ILE A 263 -25.72 -2.52 7.78
CA ILE A 263 -24.60 -1.56 7.73
C ILE A 263 -24.82 -0.47 8.78
N VAL A 264 -23.86 -0.35 9.69
CA VAL A 264 -23.78 0.73 10.67
C VAL A 264 -23.29 1.99 9.96
N MET A 265 -24.08 3.05 10.00
CA MET A 265 -23.74 4.30 9.31
C MET A 265 -23.01 5.27 10.25
N GLY A 266 -22.02 5.96 9.69
CA GLY A 266 -21.38 7.12 10.32
C GLY A 266 -21.23 8.28 9.33
N THR A 267 -20.57 9.33 9.77
CA THR A 267 -20.18 10.50 8.97
C THR A 267 -18.73 10.86 9.27
N SER A 268 -18.06 11.55 8.35
CA SER A 268 -16.66 11.93 8.56
C SER A 268 -16.48 12.86 9.78
N HIS A 269 -15.23 13.07 10.19
CA HIS A 269 -14.90 13.76 11.45
C HIS A 269 -15.38 15.22 11.54
N HIS A 270 -15.69 15.87 10.42
CA HIS A 270 -16.18 17.24 10.38
C HIS A 270 -17.68 17.34 10.07
N GLU A 271 -18.41 16.23 10.13
CA GLU A 271 -19.84 16.11 9.81
C GLU A 271 -20.64 15.62 11.04
N PRO A 272 -20.71 16.41 12.12
CA PRO A 272 -21.27 15.95 13.38
C PRO A 272 -22.77 15.70 13.33
N MET A 273 -23.28 14.90 14.27
CA MET A 273 -24.71 14.70 14.50
C MET A 273 -25.47 14.13 13.30
N MET A 274 -24.81 13.27 12.51
CA MET A 274 -25.37 12.61 11.33
C MET A 274 -25.83 13.61 10.24
N ARG A 275 -25.08 14.71 10.13
CA ARG A 275 -25.29 15.78 9.15
C ARG A 275 -24.11 15.85 8.17
N PRO A 276 -24.29 15.29 6.96
CA PRO A 276 -23.33 15.50 5.88
C PRO A 276 -23.08 16.99 5.62
N HIS A 277 -21.86 17.35 5.22
CA HIS A 277 -21.49 18.76 4.95
C HIS A 277 -22.44 19.41 3.96
N LYS A 278 -22.89 18.65 2.95
CA LYS A 278 -23.78 19.15 1.93
C LYS A 278 -25.17 19.56 2.44
N ASP A 279 -25.67 18.93 3.51
CA ASP A 279 -26.91 19.32 4.18
C ASP A 279 -26.83 20.79 4.64
N TYR A 280 -25.69 21.18 5.23
CA TYR A 280 -25.44 22.56 5.66
C TYR A 280 -25.21 23.49 4.47
N THR A 281 -24.34 23.14 3.51
CA THR A 281 -24.00 24.06 2.42
C THR A 281 -25.19 24.44 1.54
N LYS A 282 -26.18 23.54 1.37
CA LYS A 282 -27.44 23.81 0.66
C LYS A 282 -28.38 24.73 1.46
N ARG A 283 -28.28 24.70 2.79
CA ARG A 283 -29.17 25.41 3.74
C ARG A 283 -28.48 26.51 4.55
N ARG A 284 -27.32 27.03 4.11
CA ARG A 284 -26.56 28.07 4.84
C ARG A 284 -27.40 29.27 5.29
N LYS A 285 -28.34 29.70 4.44
CA LYS A 285 -29.22 30.84 4.75
C LYS A 285 -30.27 30.55 5.82
N GLU A 286 -30.68 29.29 5.92
CA GLU A 286 -31.67 28.81 6.90
C GLU A 286 -31.00 28.53 8.25
N VAL A 287 -29.84 27.87 8.24
CA VAL A 287 -29.11 27.48 9.46
C VAL A 287 -28.36 28.66 10.07
N GLY A 288 -27.86 29.59 9.25
CA GLY A 288 -26.97 30.67 9.68
C GLY A 288 -25.48 30.29 9.63
N PRO A 289 -24.58 31.12 10.18
CA PRO A 289 -23.14 30.86 10.20
C PRO A 289 -22.77 29.54 10.89
N TRP A 290 -21.78 28.81 10.35
CA TRP A 290 -21.23 27.61 10.98
C TRP A 290 -20.22 28.00 12.08
N ASP A 291 -20.74 28.63 13.13
CA ASP A 291 -19.98 29.11 14.27
C ASP A 291 -20.84 28.97 15.53
N TYR A 292 -20.46 28.04 16.40
CA TYR A 292 -21.24 27.73 17.60
C TYR A 292 -21.19 28.84 18.65
N ALA A 293 -20.15 29.68 18.63
CA ALA A 293 -20.04 30.80 19.56
C ALA A 293 -21.06 31.90 19.25
N THR A 294 -21.42 32.08 17.98
CA THR A 294 -22.32 33.15 17.51
C THR A 294 -23.69 32.66 17.03
N ASN A 295 -23.83 31.38 16.70
CA ASN A 295 -25.05 30.79 16.11
C ASN A 295 -25.44 29.45 16.76
N LYS A 296 -25.38 29.38 18.09
CA LYS A 296 -25.70 28.16 18.85
C LYS A 296 -27.09 27.60 18.53
N GLU A 297 -28.13 28.43 18.58
CA GLU A 297 -29.53 27.98 18.40
C GLU A 297 -29.79 27.42 17.01
N GLY A 298 -29.27 28.06 15.96
CA GLY A 298 -29.40 27.59 14.58
C GLY A 298 -28.70 26.26 14.36
N ILE A 299 -27.49 26.10 14.90
CA ILE A 299 -26.71 24.85 14.82
C ILE A 299 -27.38 23.72 15.64
N ASP A 300 -27.86 24.01 16.84
CA ASP A 300 -28.57 23.02 17.66
C ASP A 300 -29.84 22.53 16.97
N SER A 301 -30.63 23.43 16.38
CA SER A 301 -31.82 23.06 15.60
C SER A 301 -31.44 22.15 14.43
N PHE A 302 -30.38 22.50 13.71
CA PHE A 302 -29.85 21.67 12.63
C PHE A 302 -29.39 20.28 13.13
N PHE A 303 -28.74 20.19 14.30
CA PHE A 303 -28.34 18.92 14.90
C PHE A 303 -29.51 18.06 15.37
N VAL A 304 -30.59 18.67 15.89
CA VAL A 304 -31.80 17.94 16.31
C VAL A 304 -32.39 17.13 15.15
N GLU A 305 -32.59 17.73 13.97
CA GLU A 305 -33.19 16.96 12.86
C GLU A 305 -32.26 15.85 12.33
N GLY A 306 -30.94 15.98 12.51
CA GLY A 306 -29.97 14.91 12.20
C GLY A 306 -30.13 13.73 13.16
N ALA A 307 -30.17 14.01 14.46
CA ALA A 307 -30.38 13.02 15.51
C ALA A 307 -31.77 12.34 15.41
N GLU A 308 -32.83 13.09 15.12
CA GLU A 308 -34.19 12.55 14.97
C GLU A 308 -34.32 11.59 13.79
N ARG A 309 -33.56 11.87 12.72
CA ARG A 309 -33.49 11.02 11.53
C ARG A 309 -32.69 9.75 11.81
N SER A 310 -31.51 9.87 12.40
CA SER A 310 -30.61 8.74 12.62
C SER A 310 -31.03 7.82 13.76
N ARG A 311 -31.81 8.29 14.76
CA ARG A 311 -32.25 7.45 15.89
C ARG A 311 -33.01 6.18 15.51
N LYS A 312 -33.52 6.12 14.28
CA LYS A 312 -34.26 4.98 13.72
C LYS A 312 -33.35 3.84 13.28
N TYR A 313 -32.05 4.10 13.11
CA TYR A 313 -31.10 3.22 12.46
C TYR A 313 -29.89 2.96 13.37
N GLU A 314 -29.16 1.88 13.08
CA GLU A 314 -27.88 1.62 13.73
C GLU A 314 -26.78 2.59 13.20
N SER A 315 -26.25 3.43 14.08
CA SER A 315 -25.25 4.45 13.71
C SER A 315 -24.24 4.72 14.82
N ILE A 316 -23.05 5.20 14.42
CA ILE A 316 -22.09 5.85 15.34
C ILE A 316 -22.13 7.34 15.06
N VAL A 317 -22.50 8.13 16.07
CA VAL A 317 -22.66 9.57 15.92
C VAL A 317 -21.33 10.28 16.09
N THR A 318 -20.86 10.94 15.03
CA THR A 318 -19.73 11.87 15.13
C THR A 318 -20.14 13.07 15.97
N ILE A 319 -19.37 13.38 17.02
CA ILE A 319 -19.55 14.54 17.90
C ILE A 319 -18.34 15.48 17.80
N GLY A 320 -18.43 16.64 18.46
CA GLY A 320 -17.52 17.76 18.27
C GLY A 320 -17.91 18.62 17.07
N MET A 321 -17.09 19.61 16.75
CA MET A 321 -17.29 20.49 15.60
C MET A 321 -15.94 21.03 15.15
N ARG A 322 -15.76 21.12 13.83
CA ARG A 322 -14.67 21.87 13.18
C ARG A 322 -15.27 23.03 12.40
N GLY A 323 -14.43 23.95 11.93
CA GLY A 323 -14.84 24.99 11.01
C GLY A 323 -15.37 24.43 9.69
N ASP A 324 -16.05 25.28 8.92
CA ASP A 324 -16.74 24.90 7.68
C ASP A 324 -15.78 24.46 6.58
N GLY A 325 -15.98 23.24 6.05
CA GLY A 325 -15.17 22.69 4.95
C GLY A 325 -13.82 22.11 5.41
N ASP A 326 -13.82 21.40 6.55
CA ASP A 326 -12.65 20.74 7.14
C ASP A 326 -11.50 21.69 7.53
N VAL A 327 -11.84 22.82 8.14
CA VAL A 327 -10.88 23.80 8.67
C VAL A 327 -10.95 23.90 10.19
N ALA A 328 -9.91 24.42 10.85
CA ALA A 328 -9.93 24.65 12.29
C ALA A 328 -11.06 25.62 12.71
N MET A 329 -11.56 25.50 13.94
CA MET A 329 -12.53 26.45 14.48
C MET A 329 -11.87 27.80 14.81
N GLY A 330 -12.46 28.89 14.32
CA GLY A 330 -12.19 30.27 14.77
C GLY A 330 -10.73 30.76 14.67
N GLY A 331 -10.49 31.96 15.23
CA GLY A 331 -9.16 32.58 15.36
C GLY A 331 -8.72 32.81 16.81
N GLY A 332 -9.41 32.18 17.78
CA GLY A 332 -9.15 32.32 19.21
C GLY A 332 -7.95 31.51 19.71
N THR A 333 -7.63 31.69 20.99
CA THR A 333 -6.64 30.88 21.73
C THR A 333 -7.07 29.40 21.81
N ASP A 334 -6.14 28.49 22.13
CA ASP A 334 -6.50 27.08 22.30
C ASP A 334 -7.52 26.92 23.44
N GLU A 335 -7.40 27.72 24.48
CA GLU A 335 -8.27 27.69 25.67
C GLU A 335 -9.70 28.15 25.34
N GLU A 336 -9.86 29.19 24.52
CA GLU A 336 -11.18 29.62 24.00
C GLU A 336 -11.79 28.57 23.08
N ASN A 337 -11.00 27.99 22.17
CA ASN A 337 -11.48 26.94 21.26
C ASN A 337 -11.90 25.67 22.03
N MET A 338 -11.15 25.30 23.08
CA MET A 338 -11.50 24.18 23.97
C MET A 338 -12.78 24.47 24.78
N ALA A 339 -12.99 25.71 25.22
CA ALA A 339 -14.24 26.08 25.90
C ALA A 339 -15.45 25.94 24.95
N VAL A 340 -15.36 26.49 23.74
CA VAL A 340 -16.41 26.36 22.71
C VAL A 340 -16.66 24.89 22.38
N LEU A 341 -15.61 24.09 22.19
CA LEU A 341 -15.75 22.67 21.88
C LEU A 341 -16.41 21.88 23.03
N SER A 342 -16.13 22.26 24.28
CA SER A 342 -16.80 21.68 25.46
C SER A 342 -18.31 21.97 25.41
N ASP A 343 -18.70 23.20 25.08
CA ASP A 343 -20.10 23.61 24.97
C ASP A 343 -20.82 22.96 23.78
N VAL A 344 -20.12 22.74 22.67
CA VAL A 344 -20.60 21.95 21.53
C VAL A 344 -20.92 20.52 21.97
N ILE A 345 -19.94 19.82 22.57
CA ILE A 345 -20.10 18.42 22.98
C ILE A 345 -21.22 18.29 24.02
N LYS A 346 -21.33 19.23 24.95
CA LYS A 346 -22.42 19.27 25.93
C LYS A 346 -23.77 19.40 25.23
N GLY A 347 -23.95 20.38 24.34
CA GLY A 347 -25.20 20.58 23.60
C GLY A 347 -25.59 19.37 22.75
N GLN A 348 -24.61 18.78 22.05
CA GLN A 348 -24.81 17.56 21.28
C GLN A 348 -25.29 16.38 22.13
N ARG A 349 -24.69 16.17 23.31
CA ARG A 349 -25.11 15.11 24.23
C ARG A 349 -26.50 15.36 24.81
N GLU A 350 -26.84 16.60 25.15
CA GLU A 350 -28.19 16.96 25.59
C GLU A 350 -29.23 16.67 24.50
N ILE A 351 -28.93 17.03 23.24
CA ILE A 351 -29.76 16.71 22.07
C ILE A 351 -29.94 15.20 21.92
N LEU A 352 -28.84 14.43 21.92
CA LEU A 352 -28.89 12.98 21.78
C LEU A 352 -29.72 12.33 22.89
N GLY A 353 -29.53 12.76 24.14
CA GLY A 353 -30.28 12.23 25.28
C GLY A 353 -31.78 12.51 25.17
N ARG A 354 -32.14 13.74 24.80
CA ARG A 354 -33.54 14.16 24.61
C ARG A 354 -34.21 13.42 23.45
N VAL A 355 -33.53 13.34 22.30
CA VAL A 355 -34.10 12.78 21.06
C VAL A 355 -34.26 11.25 21.12
N HIS A 356 -33.30 10.55 21.76
CA HIS A 356 -33.34 9.10 21.91
C HIS A 356 -34.07 8.64 23.19
N GLY A 357 -34.33 9.55 24.15
CA GLY A 357 -35.01 9.23 25.41
C GLY A 357 -34.19 8.30 26.33
N LYS A 358 -32.86 8.31 26.22
CA LYS A 358 -31.94 7.49 27.03
C LYS A 358 -30.66 8.25 27.33
N ASP A 359 -29.87 7.76 28.29
CA ASP A 359 -28.56 8.33 28.59
C ASP A 359 -27.69 8.36 27.32
N PRO A 360 -27.11 9.53 26.95
CA PRO A 360 -26.13 9.64 25.87
C PRO A 360 -24.99 8.62 25.96
N ALA A 361 -24.58 8.21 27.16
CA ALA A 361 -23.53 7.19 27.31
C ALA A 361 -23.91 5.82 26.72
N GLY A 362 -25.20 5.56 26.48
CA GLY A 362 -25.71 4.37 25.78
C GLY A 362 -25.92 4.56 24.28
N ILE A 363 -25.41 5.65 23.69
CA ILE A 363 -25.46 5.96 22.24
C ILE A 363 -24.03 5.95 21.72
N PRO A 364 -23.67 5.07 20.75
CA PRO A 364 -22.33 5.06 20.16
C PRO A 364 -21.96 6.43 19.59
N GLN A 365 -20.86 6.98 20.07
CA GLN A 365 -20.32 8.27 19.67
C GLN A 365 -18.84 8.14 19.34
N LEU A 366 -18.37 8.91 18.37
CA LEU A 366 -16.95 9.04 18.06
C LEU A 366 -16.54 10.51 18.03
N TRP A 367 -15.28 10.76 18.38
CA TRP A 367 -14.63 12.05 18.23
C TRP A 367 -13.23 11.86 17.65
N ALA A 368 -12.91 12.59 16.58
CA ALA A 368 -11.64 12.46 15.89
C ALA A 368 -10.54 13.31 16.53
N VAL A 369 -9.44 12.67 16.89
CA VAL A 369 -8.24 13.31 17.41
C VAL A 369 -7.34 13.61 16.21
N PHE A 370 -7.63 14.70 15.49
CA PHE A 370 -6.96 15.06 14.25
C PHE A 370 -6.39 16.49 14.27
N THR A 371 -5.15 16.65 13.80
CA THR A 371 -4.51 17.97 13.59
C THR A 371 -4.52 18.87 14.84
N GLU A 372 -5.11 20.07 14.81
CA GLU A 372 -5.20 20.96 15.98
C GLU A 372 -5.97 20.34 17.15
N VAL A 373 -6.90 19.44 16.87
CA VAL A 373 -7.68 18.74 17.89
C VAL A 373 -6.78 17.80 18.71
N GLN A 374 -5.75 17.22 18.10
CA GLN A 374 -4.73 16.48 18.83
C GLN A 374 -3.97 17.37 19.82
N ARG A 375 -3.66 18.62 19.44
CA ARG A 375 -3.04 19.59 20.36
C ARG A 375 -3.95 19.91 21.55
N TYR A 376 -5.25 20.05 21.33
CA TYR A 376 -6.22 20.27 22.42
C TYR A 376 -6.26 19.06 23.36
N TYR A 377 -6.31 17.85 22.80
CA TYR A 377 -6.28 16.61 23.57
C TYR A 377 -5.02 16.50 24.44
N ASP A 378 -3.84 16.75 23.86
CA ASP A 378 -2.57 16.74 24.58
C ASP A 378 -2.48 17.82 25.68
N LYS A 379 -3.12 18.98 25.49
CA LYS A 379 -3.25 20.03 26.52
C LYS A 379 -4.21 19.67 27.67
N GLY A 380 -4.90 18.53 27.60
CA GLY A 380 -5.80 18.06 28.64
C GLY A 380 -7.27 18.32 28.35
N PHE A 381 -7.66 18.62 27.11
CA PHE A 381 -9.07 18.58 26.72
C PHE A 381 -9.63 17.17 26.92
N LYS A 382 -10.71 17.05 27.68
CA LYS A 382 -11.31 15.76 28.02
C LYS A 382 -12.61 15.58 27.26
N VAL A 383 -12.77 14.41 26.66
CA VAL A 383 -14.07 13.92 26.18
C VAL A 383 -14.62 12.86 27.13
N PRO A 384 -15.95 12.71 27.23
CA PRO A 384 -16.58 11.69 28.07
C PRO A 384 -16.01 10.29 27.81
N ASP A 385 -15.89 9.47 28.85
CA ASP A 385 -15.17 8.19 28.81
C ASP A 385 -15.80 7.16 27.86
N ASP A 386 -17.11 7.27 27.62
CA ASP A 386 -17.90 6.44 26.70
C ASP A 386 -17.75 6.82 25.21
N VAL A 387 -17.10 7.94 24.90
CA VAL A 387 -16.86 8.38 23.51
C VAL A 387 -15.61 7.71 22.97
N MET A 388 -15.74 7.10 21.79
CA MET A 388 -14.62 6.52 21.05
C MET A 388 -13.66 7.59 20.57
N LEU A 389 -12.36 7.39 20.81
CA LEU A 389 -11.31 8.24 20.24
C LEU A 389 -10.91 7.70 18.88
N LEU A 390 -11.12 8.48 17.82
CA LEU A 390 -10.71 8.11 16.47
C LEU A 390 -9.36 8.77 16.15
N PHE A 391 -8.28 7.97 16.14
CA PHE A 391 -6.95 8.39 15.69
C PHE A 391 -6.85 8.33 14.18
N CYS A 392 -5.91 9.09 13.60
CA CYS A 392 -5.75 9.18 12.16
C CYS A 392 -4.31 8.90 11.74
N ASP A 393 -4.13 8.47 10.49
CA ASP A 393 -2.84 8.52 9.82
C ASP A 393 -2.47 9.95 9.38
N ASN A 394 -1.34 10.08 8.70
CA ASN A 394 -0.83 11.34 8.17
C ASN A 394 -1.38 11.67 6.77
N ASN A 395 -2.55 11.16 6.41
CA ASN A 395 -3.15 11.18 5.07
C ASN A 395 -2.42 10.34 4.02
N TRP A 396 -1.26 9.75 4.36
CA TRP A 396 -0.39 9.02 3.43
C TRP A 396 -0.05 7.61 3.94
N GLY A 397 -0.89 7.07 4.81
CA GLY A 397 -0.78 5.70 5.30
C GLY A 397 0.34 5.52 6.33
N TYR A 398 0.62 6.52 7.17
CA TYR A 398 1.45 6.35 8.36
C TYR A 398 0.70 6.86 9.60
N ILE A 399 0.41 5.96 10.54
CA ILE A 399 -0.31 6.26 11.78
C ILE A 399 0.43 7.36 12.54
N ARG A 400 -0.28 8.42 12.95
CA ARG A 400 0.33 9.57 13.64
C ARG A 400 0.49 9.35 15.14
N ARG A 401 -0.40 8.56 15.72
CA ARG A 401 -0.48 8.35 17.17
C ARG A 401 -1.06 6.98 17.47
N VAL A 402 -0.47 6.30 18.44
CA VAL A 402 -1.05 5.12 19.08
C VAL A 402 -1.72 5.51 20.39
N GLY A 403 -2.68 4.71 20.85
CA GLY A 403 -3.32 4.92 22.14
C GLY A 403 -2.32 4.75 23.30
N PRO A 404 -2.02 5.78 24.11
CA PRO A 404 -1.26 5.60 25.33
C PRO A 404 -1.99 4.67 26.31
N TRP A 405 -1.29 4.18 27.34
CA TRP A 405 -1.83 3.15 28.24
C TRP A 405 -3.15 3.54 28.93
N ARG A 406 -3.39 4.86 29.13
CA ARG A 406 -4.60 5.37 29.78
C ARG A 406 -5.80 5.26 28.85
N GLU A 407 -5.61 5.57 27.58
CA GLU A 407 -6.62 5.54 26.53
C GLU A 407 -7.09 4.11 26.23
N GLN A 408 -6.18 3.13 26.32
CA GLN A 408 -6.50 1.70 26.20
C GLN A 408 -7.54 1.20 27.23
N ARG A 409 -7.81 1.96 28.30
CA ARG A 409 -8.77 1.58 29.35
C ARG A 409 -10.09 2.34 29.29
N ARG A 410 -10.27 3.21 28.30
CA ARG A 410 -11.50 4.00 28.13
C ARG A 410 -12.67 3.09 27.74
N LYS A 411 -13.85 3.36 28.28
CA LYS A 411 -15.07 2.59 27.95
C LYS A 411 -15.48 2.72 26.48
N GLY A 412 -15.25 3.88 25.87
CA GLY A 412 -15.58 4.16 24.48
C GLY A 412 -14.63 3.53 23.47
N GLY A 413 -13.48 3.04 23.91
CA GLY A 413 -12.51 2.39 23.03
C GLY A 413 -11.78 3.35 22.08
N MET A 414 -11.10 2.78 21.08
CA MET A 414 -10.24 3.51 20.14
C MET A 414 -10.41 3.03 18.70
N GLY A 415 -10.46 3.97 17.77
CA GLY A 415 -10.55 3.71 16.34
C GLY A 415 -9.41 4.31 15.53
N LEU A 416 -9.30 3.88 14.27
CA LEU A 416 -8.37 4.35 13.27
C LEU A 416 -9.11 4.82 12.01
N TYR A 417 -8.80 6.04 11.58
CA TYR A 417 -9.05 6.54 10.23
C TYR A 417 -7.77 6.50 9.40
N TYR A 418 -7.79 5.77 8.27
CA TYR A 418 -6.60 5.49 7.47
C TYR A 418 -6.84 5.82 5.98
N HIS A 419 -5.81 6.25 5.26
CA HIS A 419 -5.90 6.60 3.85
C HIS A 419 -5.19 5.59 2.94
N ILE A 420 -5.91 5.10 1.93
CA ILE A 420 -5.32 4.47 0.73
C ILE A 420 -5.64 5.25 -0.55
N ASP A 421 -6.27 6.41 -0.38
CA ASP A 421 -6.59 7.44 -1.35
C ASP A 421 -6.58 8.79 -0.64
N MET A 422 -6.20 9.88 -1.33
CA MET A 422 -6.11 11.19 -0.71
C MET A 422 -6.28 12.35 -1.69
N ASN A 423 -7.24 13.23 -1.43
CA ASN A 423 -7.27 14.60 -1.95
C ASN A 423 -6.87 15.64 -0.89
N GLY A 424 -5.59 16.02 -0.85
CA GLY A 424 -5.12 17.07 0.06
C GLY A 424 -3.61 17.02 0.33
N GLY A 425 -3.20 17.47 1.51
CA GLY A 425 -1.78 17.59 1.87
C GLY A 425 -1.12 16.24 2.27
N PRO A 426 0.18 16.04 1.96
CA PRO A 426 1.06 16.94 1.20
C PRO A 426 0.75 17.04 -0.29
N TRP A 427 0.07 16.06 -0.87
CA TRP A 427 -0.28 16.00 -2.29
C TRP A 427 -1.44 15.03 -2.52
N ASN A 428 -2.05 15.09 -3.71
CA ASN A 428 -3.03 14.10 -4.12
C ASN A 428 -2.38 12.74 -4.43
N ASP A 429 -3.12 11.68 -4.13
CA ASP A 429 -2.87 10.28 -4.49
C ASP A 429 -4.24 9.61 -4.69
N ARG A 430 -4.76 9.68 -5.91
CA ARG A 430 -6.19 9.38 -6.18
C ARG A 430 -6.38 8.36 -7.28
N TRP A 431 -5.58 8.45 -8.33
CA TRP A 431 -5.88 7.77 -9.59
C TRP A 431 -5.83 6.24 -9.51
N ILE A 432 -4.80 5.68 -8.89
CA ILE A 432 -4.50 4.25 -8.99
C ILE A 432 -3.98 3.70 -7.67
N ASN A 433 -3.96 2.37 -7.48
CA ASN A 433 -3.41 1.82 -6.25
C ASN A 433 -1.88 2.07 -6.14
N THR A 434 -1.49 2.79 -5.09
CA THR A 434 -0.10 3.05 -4.71
C THR A 434 0.27 2.46 -3.33
N THR A 435 -0.63 1.65 -2.75
CA THR A 435 -0.48 1.06 -1.42
C THR A 435 -0.17 -0.44 -1.48
N THR A 436 0.86 -0.87 -0.75
CA THR A 436 1.34 -2.26 -0.74
C THR A 436 0.78 -3.05 0.45
N ILE A 437 0.56 -4.36 0.26
CA ILE A 437 0.11 -5.26 1.33
C ILE A 437 1.09 -5.30 2.52
N PRO A 438 2.42 -5.41 2.34
CA PRO A 438 3.36 -5.35 3.46
C PRO A 438 3.26 -4.06 4.29
N LYS A 439 3.03 -2.90 3.66
CA LYS A 439 2.84 -1.62 4.37
C LYS A 439 1.54 -1.64 5.19
N LEU A 440 0.44 -2.09 4.58
CA LEU A 440 -0.85 -2.21 5.26
C LEU A 440 -0.75 -3.14 6.46
N ARG A 441 -0.17 -4.34 6.28
CA ARG A 441 0.04 -5.28 7.37
C ARG A 441 0.75 -4.59 8.52
N GLU A 442 1.83 -3.85 8.25
CA GLU A 442 2.62 -3.26 9.32
C GLU A 442 1.92 -2.12 10.06
N GLN A 443 1.25 -1.21 9.34
CA GLN A 443 0.51 -0.13 9.99
C GLN A 443 -0.69 -0.65 10.78
N PHE A 444 -1.47 -1.57 10.21
CA PHE A 444 -2.62 -2.14 10.91
C PHE A 444 -2.22 -3.11 12.03
N ASN A 445 -1.05 -3.76 11.94
CA ASN A 445 -0.46 -4.49 13.07
C ASN A 445 -0.12 -3.55 14.24
N LEU A 446 0.48 -2.38 13.95
CA LEU A 446 0.74 -1.37 14.98
C LEU A 446 -0.57 -0.88 15.63
N ALA A 447 -1.61 -0.60 14.84
CA ALA A 447 -2.92 -0.23 15.35
C ALA A 447 -3.49 -1.31 16.27
N TYR A 448 -3.54 -2.56 15.79
CA TYR A 448 -4.10 -3.69 16.55
C TYR A 448 -3.33 -3.95 17.86
N GLN A 449 -2.01 -4.08 17.79
CA GLN A 449 -1.17 -4.38 18.96
C GLN A 449 -1.17 -3.25 19.99
N SER A 450 -1.47 -2.01 19.57
CA SER A 450 -1.61 -0.86 20.47
C SER A 450 -3.03 -0.66 21.02
N GLY A 451 -3.96 -1.56 20.71
CA GLY A 451 -5.35 -1.56 21.21
C GLY A 451 -6.30 -0.64 20.44
N ILE A 452 -5.93 -0.21 19.23
CA ILE A 452 -6.82 0.52 18.32
C ILE A 452 -7.59 -0.52 17.50
N ASP A 453 -8.60 -1.15 18.10
CA ASP A 453 -9.35 -2.27 17.51
C ASP A 453 -10.89 -2.15 17.63
N ASP A 454 -11.44 -1.02 18.05
CA ASP A 454 -12.90 -0.83 18.05
C ASP A 454 -13.44 -0.45 16.67
N LEU A 455 -12.77 0.44 15.95
CA LEU A 455 -13.21 0.92 14.63
C LEU A 455 -12.05 1.11 13.68
N TRP A 456 -12.05 0.44 12.52
CA TRP A 456 -11.20 0.81 11.38
C TRP A 456 -12.07 1.32 10.23
N ILE A 457 -11.86 2.58 9.86
CA ILE A 457 -12.50 3.24 8.72
C ILE A 457 -11.42 3.70 7.74
N VAL A 458 -11.58 3.37 6.47
CA VAL A 458 -10.55 3.61 5.44
C VAL A 458 -11.07 4.53 4.37
N ASN A 459 -10.38 5.65 4.08
CA ASN A 459 -10.63 6.41 2.85
C ASN A 459 -10.15 5.58 1.65
N VAL A 460 -11.11 5.18 0.79
CA VAL A 460 -10.87 4.35 -0.38
C VAL A 460 -11.06 5.11 -1.70
N GLY A 461 -11.21 6.43 -1.63
CA GLY A 461 -11.50 7.27 -2.77
C GLY A 461 -12.77 6.81 -3.49
N ASP A 462 -12.62 6.57 -4.78
CA ASP A 462 -13.65 6.08 -5.70
C ASP A 462 -14.01 4.59 -5.55
N LEU A 463 -13.50 3.89 -4.52
CA LEU A 463 -13.51 2.42 -4.34
C LEU A 463 -12.61 1.69 -5.37
N LYS A 464 -12.79 1.96 -6.66
CA LYS A 464 -11.95 1.43 -7.74
C LYS A 464 -10.85 2.43 -8.10
N PRO A 465 -9.62 2.00 -8.41
CA PRO A 465 -9.13 0.63 -8.52
C PRO A 465 -8.34 0.22 -7.26
N LYS A 466 -8.98 0.29 -6.08
CA LYS A 466 -8.37 -0.03 -4.77
C LYS A 466 -8.89 -1.35 -4.19
N GLU A 467 -9.34 -2.29 -5.03
CA GLU A 467 -9.98 -3.53 -4.59
C GLU A 467 -9.07 -4.39 -3.70
N LEU A 468 -7.81 -4.60 -4.11
CA LEU A 468 -6.85 -5.39 -3.34
C LEU A 468 -6.59 -4.84 -1.92
N PRO A 469 -6.20 -3.56 -1.73
CA PRO A 469 -5.99 -3.04 -0.38
C PRO A 469 -7.28 -3.03 0.46
N ILE A 470 -8.46 -2.80 -0.14
CA ILE A 470 -9.75 -2.92 0.57
C ILE A 470 -9.96 -4.35 1.06
N ASP A 471 -9.80 -5.34 0.18
CA ASP A 471 -9.94 -6.78 0.51
C ASP A 471 -9.01 -7.16 1.67
N PHE A 472 -7.74 -6.73 1.59
CA PHE A 472 -6.76 -7.00 2.64
C PHE A 472 -7.13 -6.39 3.96
N ILE A 473 -7.50 -5.11 3.99
CA ILE A 473 -7.81 -4.44 5.26
C ILE A 473 -9.04 -5.09 5.92
N MET A 474 -10.08 -5.43 5.16
CA MET A 474 -11.27 -6.07 5.74
C MET A 474 -10.99 -7.47 6.28
N ARG A 475 -10.17 -8.27 5.57
CA ARG A 475 -9.74 -9.60 6.04
C ARG A 475 -8.79 -9.51 7.23
N TYR A 476 -7.86 -8.56 7.22
CA TYR A 476 -6.94 -8.32 8.32
C TYR A 476 -7.70 -7.85 9.56
N ALA A 477 -8.66 -6.93 9.43
CA ALA A 477 -9.52 -6.47 10.52
C ALA A 477 -10.35 -7.59 11.16
N TRP A 478 -10.74 -8.59 10.37
CA TRP A 478 -11.42 -9.77 10.89
C TRP A 478 -10.53 -10.58 11.83
N ASN A 479 -9.28 -10.85 11.43
CA ASN A 479 -8.33 -11.59 12.26
C ASN A 479 -6.85 -11.23 11.93
N PRO A 480 -6.27 -10.20 12.59
CA PRO A 480 -4.88 -9.82 12.39
C PRO A 480 -3.88 -10.92 12.76
N ASP A 481 -4.24 -11.79 13.71
CA ASP A 481 -3.38 -12.88 14.19
C ASP A 481 -3.13 -13.95 13.10
N ALA A 482 -3.95 -14.00 12.05
CA ALA A 482 -3.89 -15.00 10.99
C ALA A 482 -3.00 -14.61 9.80
N ILE A 483 -2.43 -13.40 9.78
CA ILE A 483 -1.57 -12.94 8.67
C ILE A 483 -0.30 -12.31 9.25
N GLN A 484 0.74 -13.11 9.38
CA GLN A 484 2.07 -12.69 9.82
C GLN A 484 2.81 -11.93 8.72
N ALA A 485 3.93 -11.29 9.07
CA ALA A 485 4.67 -10.43 8.14
C ALA A 485 5.21 -11.21 6.92
N ASP A 486 5.64 -12.46 7.14
CA ASP A 486 6.14 -13.38 6.12
C ASP A 486 5.03 -14.08 5.31
N GLU A 487 3.76 -13.91 5.68
CA GLU A 487 2.60 -14.49 5.00
C GLU A 487 1.90 -13.50 4.04
N THR A 488 2.42 -12.27 3.91
CA THR A 488 1.84 -11.25 3.00
C THR A 488 1.84 -11.68 1.53
N ASP A 489 2.85 -12.44 1.11
CA ASP A 489 2.89 -13.06 -0.23
C ASP A 489 1.88 -14.20 -0.38
N ASP A 490 1.65 -14.99 0.68
CA ASP A 490 0.62 -16.04 0.68
C ASP A 490 -0.79 -15.47 0.59
N TYR A 491 -1.02 -14.34 1.26
CA TYR A 491 -2.24 -13.57 1.10
C TYR A 491 -2.46 -13.16 -0.36
N LEU A 492 -1.45 -12.57 -1.01
CA LEU A 492 -1.54 -12.13 -2.41
C LEU A 492 -1.82 -13.30 -3.36
N ARG A 493 -1.15 -14.44 -3.16
CA ARG A 493 -1.42 -15.68 -3.91
C ARG A 493 -2.85 -16.17 -3.69
N GLY A 494 -3.33 -16.15 -2.45
CA GLY A 494 -4.70 -16.54 -2.12
C GLY A 494 -5.75 -15.63 -2.77
N TRP A 495 -5.56 -14.32 -2.72
CA TRP A 495 -6.40 -13.34 -3.42
C TRP A 495 -6.41 -13.57 -4.93
N ALA A 496 -5.24 -13.85 -5.52
CA ALA A 496 -5.16 -14.17 -6.95
C ALA A 496 -5.88 -15.48 -7.30
N ARG A 497 -5.78 -16.52 -6.47
CA ARG A 497 -6.52 -17.79 -6.66
C ARG A 497 -8.04 -17.62 -6.50
N GLN A 498 -8.47 -16.74 -5.61
CA GLN A 498 -9.90 -16.47 -5.44
C GLN A 498 -10.49 -15.78 -6.68
N ASN A 499 -9.75 -14.84 -7.27
CA ASN A 499 -10.27 -14.00 -8.34
C ASN A 499 -9.93 -14.49 -9.75
N PHE A 500 -9.00 -15.45 -9.87
CA PHE A 500 -8.56 -16.05 -11.13
C PHE A 500 -8.44 -17.56 -10.98
N SER A 501 -8.57 -18.31 -12.09
CA SER A 501 -8.63 -19.80 -12.16
C SER A 501 -7.43 -20.61 -11.60
N GLY A 502 -6.62 -20.07 -10.70
CA GLY A 502 -5.55 -20.75 -9.97
C GLY A 502 -4.24 -20.90 -10.74
N ALA A 503 -4.32 -21.26 -12.03
CA ALA A 503 -3.16 -21.61 -12.86
C ALA A 503 -2.08 -20.52 -13.00
N HIS A 504 -2.46 -19.25 -12.82
CA HIS A 504 -1.57 -18.10 -12.96
C HIS A 504 -1.46 -17.25 -11.68
N ALA A 505 -1.92 -17.77 -10.55
CA ALA A 505 -2.02 -17.00 -9.31
C ALA A 505 -0.67 -16.43 -8.84
N ASP A 506 0.42 -17.19 -8.95
CA ASP A 506 1.75 -16.72 -8.52
C ASP A 506 2.26 -15.57 -9.41
N ALA A 507 2.05 -15.67 -10.73
CA ALA A 507 2.42 -14.62 -11.66
C ALA A 507 1.59 -13.34 -11.43
N ILE A 508 0.28 -13.49 -11.20
CA ILE A 508 -0.63 -12.38 -10.89
C ILE A 508 -0.23 -11.71 -9.56
N ALA A 509 -0.01 -12.49 -8.51
CA ALA A 509 0.45 -11.98 -7.21
C ALA A 509 1.77 -11.20 -7.36
N GLY A 510 2.72 -11.73 -8.14
CA GLY A 510 3.99 -11.06 -8.44
C GLY A 510 3.85 -9.77 -9.25
N ILE A 511 2.89 -9.68 -10.18
CA ILE A 511 2.59 -8.44 -10.92
C ILE A 511 2.00 -7.40 -9.98
N VAL A 512 1.01 -7.80 -9.17
CA VAL A 512 0.25 -6.90 -8.30
C VAL A 512 1.11 -6.36 -7.15
N SER A 513 1.98 -7.21 -6.60
CA SER A 513 3.00 -6.81 -5.64
C SER A 513 3.98 -5.77 -6.23
N ARG A 514 4.49 -6.02 -7.44
CA ARG A 514 5.50 -5.15 -8.06
C ARG A 514 4.96 -3.79 -8.49
N TYR A 515 3.79 -3.69 -9.14
CA TYR A 515 3.30 -2.36 -9.56
C TYR A 515 3.04 -1.46 -8.36
N SER A 516 2.46 -2.00 -7.28
CA SER A 516 2.18 -1.22 -6.07
C SER A 516 3.48 -0.82 -5.36
N GLN A 517 4.49 -1.70 -5.32
CA GLN A 517 5.82 -1.36 -4.83
C GLN A 517 6.52 -0.28 -5.68
N TYR A 518 6.39 -0.34 -7.01
CA TYR A 518 7.04 0.65 -7.87
C TYR A 518 6.34 2.01 -7.78
N ASN A 519 5.02 2.04 -7.60
CA ASN A 519 4.27 3.26 -7.27
C ASN A 519 4.65 3.82 -5.89
N LEU A 520 5.10 2.99 -4.94
CA LEU A 520 5.64 3.41 -3.66
C LEU A 520 6.98 4.16 -3.83
N TRP A 521 7.80 3.81 -4.84
CA TRP A 521 9.03 4.55 -5.13
C TRP A 521 8.73 5.98 -5.52
N ARG A 522 7.71 6.18 -6.36
CA ARG A 522 7.19 7.49 -6.70
C ARG A 522 5.78 7.39 -7.25
N LYS A 523 4.82 8.01 -6.56
CA LYS A 523 3.42 8.00 -7.00
C LYS A 523 3.24 8.78 -8.31
N PRO A 524 2.27 8.41 -9.17
CA PRO A 524 2.06 9.02 -10.48
C PRO A 524 1.99 10.57 -10.44
N GLU A 525 1.23 11.12 -9.49
CA GLU A 525 0.94 12.54 -9.37
C GLU A 525 2.13 13.38 -8.87
N VAL A 526 3.20 12.75 -8.39
CA VAL A 526 4.41 13.43 -7.90
C VAL A 526 5.66 13.13 -8.74
N GLN A 527 5.49 12.53 -9.91
CA GLN A 527 6.61 12.31 -10.83
C GLN A 527 7.15 13.62 -11.44
N SER A 528 8.44 13.60 -11.77
CA SER A 528 9.19 14.74 -12.32
C SER A 528 10.42 14.22 -13.05
N THR A 529 10.92 15.00 -14.02
CA THR A 529 12.11 14.69 -14.82
C THR A 529 13.41 14.70 -14.02
N ASP A 530 13.40 15.26 -12.81
CA ASP A 530 14.61 15.49 -11.99
C ASP A 530 14.76 14.49 -10.83
N ILE A 531 13.96 13.42 -10.82
CA ILE A 531 13.95 12.43 -9.72
C ILE A 531 15.04 11.37 -9.93
N PHE A 532 14.96 10.64 -11.04
CA PHE A 532 15.87 9.54 -11.34
C PHE A 532 17.00 10.04 -12.22
N SER A 533 18.24 9.76 -11.83
CA SER A 533 19.40 10.19 -12.60
C SER A 533 19.48 9.46 -13.95
N VAL A 534 19.64 10.23 -15.02
CA VAL A 534 19.88 9.68 -16.37
C VAL A 534 21.30 9.14 -16.51
N VAL A 535 22.26 9.73 -15.81
CA VAL A 535 23.70 9.47 -16.03
C VAL A 535 24.36 8.69 -14.90
N ASN A 536 23.83 8.76 -13.66
CA ASN A 536 24.44 8.12 -12.50
C ASN A 536 23.84 6.73 -12.24
N HIS A 537 24.72 5.75 -12.03
CA HIS A 537 24.38 4.36 -11.66
C HIS A 537 23.35 3.66 -12.57
N ARG A 538 23.20 4.14 -13.82
CA ARG A 538 22.18 3.70 -14.77
C ARG A 538 20.77 3.73 -14.16
N GLU A 539 20.49 4.68 -13.28
CA GLU A 539 19.28 4.66 -12.47
C GLU A 539 18.00 4.73 -13.31
N ALA A 540 17.87 5.72 -14.20
CA ALA A 540 16.72 5.84 -15.09
C ALA A 540 16.56 4.61 -16.02
N ASP A 541 17.67 4.05 -16.52
CA ASP A 541 17.68 2.84 -17.35
C ASP A 541 17.13 1.63 -16.57
N ARG A 542 17.66 1.37 -15.37
CA ARG A 542 17.22 0.26 -14.50
C ARG A 542 15.75 0.38 -14.13
N VAL A 543 15.28 1.57 -13.76
CA VAL A 543 13.86 1.80 -13.41
C VAL A 543 12.97 1.57 -14.63
N THR A 544 13.37 2.05 -15.80
CA THR A 544 12.63 1.82 -17.06
C THR A 544 12.55 0.33 -17.39
N GLU A 545 13.66 -0.41 -17.25
CA GLU A 545 13.72 -1.85 -17.51
C GLU A 545 12.83 -2.65 -16.56
N LEU A 546 12.80 -2.29 -15.26
CA LEU A 546 11.94 -2.93 -14.27
C LEU A 546 10.45 -2.75 -14.60
N TRP A 547 10.04 -1.53 -14.97
CA TRP A 547 8.66 -1.27 -15.42
C TRP A 547 8.31 -2.01 -16.71
N ARG A 548 9.21 -2.02 -17.70
CA ARG A 548 8.97 -2.72 -18.98
C ARG A 548 8.87 -4.24 -18.79
N ALA A 549 9.70 -4.82 -17.91
CA ALA A 549 9.61 -6.23 -17.57
C ALA A 549 8.26 -6.56 -16.92
N LEU A 550 7.80 -5.71 -15.99
CA LEU A 550 6.49 -5.86 -15.36
C LEU A 550 5.33 -5.78 -16.37
N VAL A 551 5.38 -4.84 -17.32
CA VAL A 551 4.39 -4.75 -18.42
C VAL A 551 4.42 -5.98 -19.29
N HIS A 552 5.61 -6.49 -19.63
CA HIS A 552 5.75 -7.71 -20.41
C HIS A 552 5.11 -8.91 -19.70
N ASP A 553 5.36 -9.07 -18.40
CA ASP A 553 4.76 -10.13 -17.59
C ASP A 553 3.23 -10.00 -17.55
N ALA A 554 2.72 -8.77 -17.35
CA ALA A 554 1.28 -8.50 -17.29
C ALA A 554 0.57 -8.71 -18.64
N ASP A 555 1.17 -8.29 -19.76
CA ASP A 555 0.63 -8.54 -21.10
C ASP A 555 0.65 -10.06 -21.39
N SER A 556 1.74 -10.76 -21.03
CA SER A 556 1.90 -12.21 -21.27
C SER A 556 0.86 -13.04 -20.52
N VAL A 557 0.67 -12.79 -19.21
CA VAL A 557 -0.38 -13.46 -18.43
C VAL A 557 -1.76 -13.09 -19.00
N GLY A 558 -1.97 -11.83 -19.38
CA GLY A 558 -3.21 -11.37 -19.98
C GLY A 558 -3.59 -12.11 -21.26
N GLN A 559 -2.61 -12.47 -22.11
CA GLN A 559 -2.86 -13.28 -23.30
C GLN A 559 -3.35 -14.69 -22.99
N LEU A 560 -2.88 -15.28 -21.88
CA LEU A 560 -3.22 -16.63 -21.43
C LEU A 560 -4.56 -16.70 -20.67
N MET A 561 -5.12 -15.56 -20.24
CA MET A 561 -6.39 -15.55 -19.52
C MET A 561 -7.56 -16.05 -20.38
N PRO A 562 -8.42 -16.94 -19.85
CA PRO A 562 -9.67 -17.30 -20.50
C PRO A 562 -10.55 -16.06 -20.75
N GLN A 563 -11.34 -16.08 -21.83
CA GLN A 563 -12.16 -14.93 -22.23
C GLN A 563 -13.05 -14.39 -21.10
N ALA A 564 -13.63 -15.28 -20.29
CA ALA A 564 -14.47 -14.91 -19.15
C ALA A 564 -13.74 -14.10 -18.07
N TYR A 565 -12.42 -14.24 -17.95
CA TYR A 565 -11.60 -13.51 -16.97
C TYR A 565 -10.95 -12.25 -17.55
N LYS A 566 -11.08 -11.96 -18.85
CA LYS A 566 -10.38 -10.84 -19.49
C LYS A 566 -10.75 -9.49 -18.89
N ASP A 567 -12.03 -9.26 -18.57
CA ASP A 567 -12.47 -7.99 -17.98
C ASP A 567 -11.95 -7.83 -16.55
N ALA A 568 -12.07 -8.86 -15.71
CA ALA A 568 -11.52 -8.87 -14.36
C ALA A 568 -10.00 -8.70 -14.35
N TYR A 569 -9.30 -9.41 -15.23
CA TYR A 569 -7.85 -9.31 -15.36
C TYR A 569 -7.41 -7.92 -15.85
N TYR A 570 -8.15 -7.35 -16.80
CA TYR A 570 -7.85 -6.01 -17.30
C TYR A 570 -7.88 -4.99 -16.16
N GLN A 571 -8.94 -4.96 -15.38
CA GLN A 571 -9.11 -3.94 -14.35
C GLN A 571 -8.31 -4.18 -13.06
N LEU A 572 -8.13 -5.44 -12.64
CA LEU A 572 -7.44 -5.77 -11.39
C LEU A 572 -5.92 -5.90 -11.52
N VAL A 573 -5.41 -6.16 -12.73
CA VAL A 573 -3.99 -6.51 -12.95
C VAL A 573 -3.36 -5.70 -14.07
N LEU A 574 -3.90 -5.80 -15.29
CA LEU A 574 -3.23 -5.26 -16.47
C LEU A 574 -3.22 -3.72 -16.49
N TYR A 575 -4.39 -3.11 -16.34
CA TYR A 575 -4.55 -1.67 -16.33
C TYR A 575 -3.68 -1.02 -15.26
N PRO A 576 -3.73 -1.42 -13.97
CA PRO A 576 -2.90 -0.78 -12.97
C PRO A 576 -1.39 -0.94 -13.23
N ALA A 577 -0.95 -2.13 -13.64
CA ALA A 577 0.47 -2.33 -13.95
C ALA A 577 0.94 -1.50 -15.16
N LYS A 578 0.18 -1.51 -16.25
CA LYS A 578 0.58 -0.89 -17.51
C LYS A 578 0.38 0.62 -17.54
N ALA A 579 -0.68 1.13 -16.92
CA ALA A 579 -0.92 2.56 -16.82
C ALA A 579 0.13 3.22 -15.91
N SER A 580 0.43 2.64 -14.74
CA SER A 580 1.51 3.15 -13.88
C SER A 580 2.89 3.12 -14.56
N ALA A 581 3.21 2.05 -15.28
CA ALA A 581 4.43 1.96 -16.08
C ALA A 581 4.50 3.05 -17.16
N GLY A 582 3.38 3.33 -17.84
CA GLY A 582 3.27 4.35 -18.86
C GLY A 582 3.58 5.74 -18.32
N VAL A 583 2.98 6.11 -17.18
CA VAL A 583 3.26 7.39 -16.51
C VAL A 583 4.72 7.47 -16.09
N ALA A 584 5.28 6.43 -15.46
CA ALA A 584 6.70 6.42 -15.09
C ALA A 584 7.63 6.61 -16.30
N GLU A 585 7.33 5.92 -17.40
CA GLU A 585 8.15 6.01 -18.60
C GLU A 585 7.99 7.37 -19.30
N ILE A 586 6.84 8.05 -19.22
CA ILE A 586 6.67 9.43 -19.74
C ILE A 586 7.71 10.36 -19.11
N TYR A 587 7.82 10.35 -17.77
CA TYR A 587 8.75 11.24 -17.08
C TYR A 587 10.22 10.84 -17.29
N LEU A 588 10.53 9.55 -17.31
CA LEU A 588 11.88 9.05 -17.60
C LEU A 588 12.33 9.34 -19.04
N ALA A 589 11.43 9.17 -20.01
CA ALA A 589 11.69 9.48 -21.41
C ALA A 589 11.85 11.00 -21.61
N ALA A 590 11.03 11.83 -20.95
CA ALA A 590 11.19 13.27 -20.98
C ALA A 590 12.52 13.73 -20.36
N ALA A 591 12.94 13.15 -19.23
CA ALA A 591 14.23 13.44 -18.61
C ALA A 591 15.40 13.15 -19.56
N LYS A 592 15.37 11.97 -20.22
CA LYS A 592 16.35 11.61 -21.25
C LYS A 592 16.30 12.54 -22.45
N ASN A 593 15.11 12.84 -22.96
CA ASN A 593 14.93 13.78 -24.06
C ASN A 593 15.59 15.13 -23.76
N GLN A 594 15.30 15.71 -22.60
CA GLN A 594 15.81 17.03 -22.22
C GLN A 594 17.34 17.03 -22.11
N LEU A 595 17.93 16.01 -21.48
CA LEU A 595 19.39 15.88 -21.41
C LEU A 595 20.00 15.70 -22.80
N TYR A 596 19.44 14.78 -23.60
CA TYR A 596 20.00 14.41 -24.90
C TYR A 596 19.88 15.56 -25.89
N ALA A 597 18.82 16.37 -25.78
CA ALA A 597 18.66 17.59 -26.55
C ALA A 597 19.71 18.65 -26.17
N ARG A 598 20.03 18.84 -24.87
CA ARG A 598 21.15 19.70 -24.45
C ARG A 598 22.49 19.24 -25.02
N GLN A 599 22.68 17.93 -25.16
CA GLN A 599 23.86 17.32 -25.79
C GLN A 599 23.82 17.36 -27.34
N GLY A 600 22.72 17.84 -27.95
CA GLY A 600 22.54 17.88 -29.40
C GLY A 600 22.38 16.51 -30.07
N ARG A 601 22.01 15.46 -29.32
CA ARG A 601 21.79 14.11 -29.83
C ARG A 601 20.54 14.04 -30.70
N VAL A 602 20.66 13.46 -31.90
CA VAL A 602 19.48 13.21 -32.75
C VAL A 602 18.48 12.23 -32.10
N THR A 603 18.96 11.33 -31.24
CA THR A 603 18.14 10.36 -30.47
C THR A 603 17.22 11.04 -29.45
N ALA A 604 17.42 12.32 -29.12
CA ALA A 604 16.45 13.08 -28.32
C ALA A 604 15.05 13.06 -28.96
N ASN A 605 14.98 13.10 -30.30
CA ASN A 605 13.71 13.04 -31.04
C ASN A 605 12.97 11.72 -30.87
N ASP A 606 13.69 10.62 -30.64
CA ASP A 606 13.08 9.31 -30.41
C ASP A 606 12.38 9.28 -29.04
N TYR A 607 12.99 9.89 -28.03
CA TYR A 607 12.37 10.06 -26.71
C TYR A 607 11.21 11.06 -26.71
N ALA A 608 11.27 12.11 -27.54
CA ALA A 608 10.13 13.02 -27.74
C ALA A 608 8.92 12.25 -28.31
N ARG A 609 9.13 11.45 -29.36
CA ARG A 609 8.07 10.58 -29.92
C ARG A 609 7.58 9.56 -28.90
N ARG A 610 8.48 8.99 -28.10
CA ARG A 610 8.10 8.02 -27.05
C ARG A 610 7.15 8.64 -26.02
N VAL A 611 7.37 9.88 -25.61
CA VAL A 611 6.44 10.59 -24.71
C VAL A 611 5.07 10.77 -25.36
N GLU A 612 5.02 11.15 -26.64
CA GLU A 612 3.77 11.28 -27.41
C GLU A 612 3.02 9.94 -27.50
N ASP A 613 3.72 8.85 -27.86
CA ASP A 613 3.16 7.50 -27.97
C ASP A 613 2.59 7.01 -26.64
N LEU A 614 3.31 7.24 -25.54
CA LEU A 614 2.87 6.84 -24.20
C LEU A 614 1.64 7.63 -23.74
N TYR A 615 1.58 8.93 -24.02
CA TYR A 615 0.40 9.75 -23.70
C TYR A 615 -0.84 9.32 -24.50
N MET A 616 -0.66 8.98 -25.77
CA MET A 616 -1.73 8.40 -26.59
C MET A 616 -2.20 7.05 -26.04
N ALA A 617 -1.27 6.19 -25.60
CA ALA A 617 -1.59 4.91 -25.01
C ALA A 617 -2.37 5.06 -23.69
N ASP A 618 -1.96 5.99 -22.83
CA ASP A 618 -2.67 6.33 -21.59
C ASP A 618 -4.11 6.78 -21.86
N THR A 619 -4.28 7.74 -22.79
CA THR A 619 -5.59 8.24 -23.21
C THR A 619 -6.48 7.11 -23.74
N ALA A 620 -5.91 6.20 -24.54
CA ALA A 620 -6.64 5.07 -25.12
C ALA A 620 -7.03 4.03 -24.05
N MET A 621 -6.14 3.72 -23.10
CA MET A 621 -6.43 2.81 -21.99
C MET A 621 -7.53 3.36 -21.08
N THR A 622 -7.48 4.64 -20.76
CA THR A 622 -8.51 5.36 -20.01
C THR A 622 -9.85 5.32 -20.75
N ALA A 623 -9.85 5.56 -22.07
CA ALA A 623 -11.07 5.46 -22.88
C ALA A 623 -11.63 4.03 -22.94
N TYR A 624 -10.78 3.00 -23.06
CA TYR A 624 -11.18 1.60 -23.05
C TYR A 624 -11.82 1.22 -21.71
N TYR A 625 -11.18 1.56 -20.59
CA TYR A 625 -11.70 1.27 -19.25
C TYR A 625 -13.10 1.87 -19.08
N ASN A 626 -13.26 3.14 -19.47
CA ASN A 626 -14.52 3.85 -19.29
C ASN A 626 -15.61 3.36 -20.26
N LYS A 627 -15.30 3.13 -21.54
CA LYS A 627 -16.34 3.00 -22.58
C LYS A 627 -16.54 1.58 -23.13
N VAL A 628 -15.58 0.68 -22.94
CA VAL A 628 -15.55 -0.62 -23.62
C VAL A 628 -15.54 -1.78 -22.63
N LEU A 629 -14.70 -1.70 -21.60
CA LEU A 629 -14.53 -2.75 -20.59
C LEU A 629 -15.88 -3.21 -20.02
N ALA A 630 -16.09 -4.53 -19.97
CA ALA A 630 -17.33 -5.14 -19.49
C ALA A 630 -18.61 -4.56 -20.14
N GLY A 631 -18.55 -4.26 -21.44
CA GLY A 631 -19.68 -3.68 -22.18
C GLY A 631 -19.99 -2.23 -21.79
N GLY A 632 -18.98 -1.47 -21.36
CA GLY A 632 -19.14 -0.08 -20.93
C GLY A 632 -19.66 0.08 -19.49
N LYS A 633 -19.59 -0.98 -18.68
CA LYS A 633 -20.08 -0.95 -17.28
C LYS A 633 -19.42 0.14 -16.45
N TRP A 634 -18.16 0.48 -16.71
CA TRP A 634 -17.33 1.35 -15.88
C TRP A 634 -17.20 2.79 -16.41
N GLU A 635 -18.22 3.28 -17.13
CA GLU A 635 -18.23 4.63 -17.65
C GLU A 635 -17.92 5.68 -16.57
N LYS A 636 -16.88 6.48 -16.84
CA LYS A 636 -16.30 7.53 -15.98
C LYS A 636 -15.42 7.06 -14.81
N MET A 637 -15.30 5.77 -14.53
CA MET A 637 -14.54 5.29 -13.36
C MET A 637 -13.03 5.59 -13.38
N MET A 638 -12.44 5.83 -14.55
CA MET A 638 -11.06 6.32 -14.68
C MET A 638 -11.08 7.73 -15.28
N SER A 639 -11.64 8.72 -14.57
CA SER A 639 -11.72 10.11 -15.05
C SER A 639 -10.78 11.07 -14.31
N ASP A 640 -10.12 10.61 -13.25
CA ASP A 640 -9.14 11.40 -12.52
C ASP A 640 -7.96 11.77 -13.43
N ILE A 641 -7.67 13.06 -13.45
CA ILE A 641 -6.51 13.62 -14.14
C ILE A 641 -5.29 13.29 -13.29
N HIS A 642 -4.26 12.71 -13.90
CA HIS A 642 -3.12 12.12 -13.18
C HIS A 642 -1.76 12.52 -13.77
N LEU A 643 -1.74 13.35 -14.81
CA LEU A 643 -0.53 13.92 -15.41
C LEU A 643 -0.49 15.45 -15.27
N GLY A 644 0.71 16.00 -15.04
CA GLY A 644 0.92 17.45 -15.09
C GLY A 644 0.67 18.20 -13.79
N TYR A 645 0.72 17.51 -12.65
CA TYR A 645 0.62 18.14 -11.34
C TYR A 645 1.80 19.09 -11.07
N THR A 646 1.49 20.33 -10.70
CA THR A 646 2.46 21.35 -10.26
C THR A 646 2.14 21.92 -8.88
N GLN A 647 0.99 21.55 -8.32
CA GLN A 647 0.50 21.90 -6.99
C GLN A 647 -0.27 20.68 -6.44
N TRP A 648 -0.55 20.68 -5.14
CA TRP A 648 -1.17 19.53 -4.47
C TRP A 648 -2.49 19.10 -5.14
N SER A 649 -3.27 20.05 -5.64
CA SER A 649 -4.58 19.81 -6.24
C SER A 649 -4.50 19.41 -7.71
N MET A 650 -5.47 18.60 -8.11
CA MET A 650 -5.63 18.09 -9.47
C MET A 650 -5.65 19.22 -10.53
N PRO A 651 -4.86 19.11 -11.61
CA PRO A 651 -4.88 20.10 -12.68
C PRO A 651 -6.19 20.03 -13.48
N LYS A 652 -6.46 21.08 -14.27
CA LYS A 652 -7.71 21.15 -15.07
C LYS A 652 -7.74 20.21 -16.28
N LYS A 653 -6.58 19.75 -16.73
CA LYS A 653 -6.40 18.82 -17.84
C LYS A 653 -5.04 18.13 -17.69
N ASP A 654 -4.92 16.92 -18.24
CA ASP A 654 -3.63 16.25 -18.33
C ASP A 654 -2.65 17.05 -19.20
N SER A 655 -1.38 16.97 -18.82
CA SER A 655 -0.26 17.42 -19.65
C SER A 655 0.99 16.61 -19.34
N VAL A 656 1.73 16.24 -20.38
CA VAL A 656 3.05 15.63 -20.24
C VAL A 656 4.15 16.68 -20.01
N PRO A 657 5.32 16.29 -19.46
CA PRO A 657 6.47 17.18 -19.37
C PRO A 657 6.88 17.72 -20.75
N GLN A 658 7.50 18.90 -20.76
CA GLN A 658 8.03 19.46 -22.00
C GLN A 658 9.13 18.57 -22.59
N VAL A 659 9.05 18.36 -23.90
CA VAL A 659 10.07 17.67 -24.70
C VAL A 659 10.63 18.62 -25.77
N VAL A 660 11.89 18.40 -26.14
CA VAL A 660 12.64 19.19 -27.10
C VAL A 660 12.89 18.36 -28.36
N ARG A 661 12.62 18.93 -29.54
CA ARG A 661 13.00 18.34 -30.82
C ARG A 661 14.30 18.97 -31.32
N VAL A 662 15.29 18.14 -31.63
CA VAL A 662 16.60 18.55 -32.14
C VAL A 662 16.56 18.54 -33.66
N GLU A 663 16.93 19.65 -34.29
CA GLU A 663 17.18 19.69 -35.73
C GLU A 663 18.59 19.13 -36.03
N PRO A 664 18.71 18.04 -36.80
CA PRO A 664 20.02 17.49 -37.12
C PRO A 664 20.84 18.47 -37.98
N LEU A 665 22.12 18.64 -37.66
CA LEU A 665 23.06 19.34 -38.52
C LEU A 665 23.15 18.71 -39.93
N SER A 666 23.41 19.52 -40.95
CA SER A 666 23.41 19.10 -42.37
C SER A 666 24.51 18.11 -42.76
N LYS A 667 25.44 17.80 -41.85
CA LYS A 667 26.56 16.87 -42.03
C LYS A 667 26.71 15.99 -40.78
N PRO A 668 27.31 14.80 -40.88
CA PRO A 668 27.56 13.99 -39.69
C PRO A 668 28.54 14.70 -38.76
N VAL A 669 28.18 14.80 -37.48
CA VAL A 669 28.99 15.45 -36.43
C VAL A 669 28.99 14.51 -35.23
N MET A 670 30.20 14.10 -34.83
CA MET A 670 30.39 13.19 -33.71
C MET A 670 30.21 13.95 -32.40
N GLY A 671 29.45 13.37 -31.48
CA GLY A 671 29.45 13.73 -30.07
C GLY A 671 29.78 12.50 -29.22
N VAL A 672 30.31 12.73 -28.02
CA VAL A 672 30.66 11.68 -27.08
C VAL A 672 30.17 12.07 -25.68
N ALA A 673 29.41 11.19 -25.04
CA ALA A 673 28.99 11.31 -23.64
C ALA A 673 29.46 10.09 -22.84
N VAL A 674 29.56 10.23 -21.52
CA VAL A 674 30.05 9.17 -20.63
C VAL A 674 29.09 8.97 -19.46
N GLU A 675 29.03 7.73 -18.94
CA GLU A 675 28.32 7.46 -17.69
C GLU A 675 28.85 8.40 -16.58
N GLY A 676 27.97 8.85 -15.69
CA GLY A 676 28.31 9.77 -14.60
C GLY A 676 28.38 11.25 -14.99
N SER A 677 28.24 11.63 -16.27
CA SER A 677 28.33 13.02 -16.70
C SER A 677 27.15 13.45 -17.57
N GLU A 678 26.55 14.60 -17.23
CA GLU A 678 25.61 15.28 -18.11
C GLU A 678 26.31 16.01 -19.27
N ALA A 679 27.61 16.29 -19.15
CA ALA A 679 28.39 16.95 -20.20
C ALA A 679 28.67 15.99 -21.36
N ALA A 680 28.82 16.57 -22.55
CA ALA A 680 29.24 15.86 -23.75
C ALA A 680 30.30 16.67 -24.51
N SER A 681 31.14 15.97 -25.27
CA SER A 681 32.13 16.58 -26.17
C SER A 681 31.45 17.05 -27.47
N PRO A 682 31.90 18.17 -28.08
CA PRO A 682 33.08 19.00 -27.76
C PRO A 682 32.92 20.02 -26.63
N GLU A 683 31.73 20.20 -26.05
CA GLU A 683 31.46 21.28 -25.10
C GLU A 683 32.03 21.05 -23.69
N GLY A 684 32.25 19.80 -23.27
CA GLY A 684 32.78 19.48 -21.93
C GLY A 684 33.81 18.36 -21.91
N ASP A 685 34.60 18.35 -20.82
CA ASP A 685 35.56 17.30 -20.53
C ASP A 685 34.85 16.01 -20.09
N LEU A 686 35.43 14.87 -20.48
CA LEU A 686 34.83 13.55 -20.25
C LEU A 686 35.70 12.73 -19.29
N GLU A 687 35.13 12.36 -18.14
CA GLU A 687 35.73 11.44 -17.18
C GLU A 687 34.70 10.37 -16.81
N LEU A 688 35.09 9.09 -16.93
CA LEU A 688 34.26 7.99 -16.45
C LEU A 688 34.31 7.88 -14.92
N PRO A 689 33.30 7.28 -14.27
CA PRO A 689 33.36 7.02 -12.84
C PRO A 689 34.57 6.13 -12.51
N VAL A 690 35.03 6.23 -11.27
CA VAL A 690 36.23 5.49 -10.83
C VAL A 690 36.01 3.99 -11.00
N PHE A 691 36.95 3.33 -11.67
CA PHE A 691 36.99 1.88 -11.75
C PHE A 691 37.66 1.32 -10.50
N ASP A 692 36.99 0.37 -9.86
CA ASP A 692 37.38 -0.23 -8.59
C ASP A 692 37.45 -1.76 -8.73
N ASN A 693 38.53 -2.38 -8.25
CA ASN A 693 38.75 -3.82 -8.43
C ASN A 693 37.91 -4.70 -7.49
N PHE A 694 37.32 -4.13 -6.44
CA PHE A 694 36.39 -4.85 -5.59
C PHE A 694 35.05 -4.96 -6.31
N GLU A 695 34.54 -3.85 -6.83
CA GLU A 695 33.25 -3.82 -7.51
C GLU A 695 33.29 -4.35 -8.95
N ASN A 696 34.45 -4.24 -9.61
CA ASN A 696 34.70 -4.69 -10.98
C ASN A 696 33.61 -4.22 -11.98
N ARG A 697 33.13 -2.98 -11.80
CA ARG A 697 32.09 -2.38 -12.66
C ARG A 697 32.64 -2.08 -14.05
N LYS A 698 31.76 -2.15 -15.05
CA LYS A 698 31.97 -1.60 -16.39
C LYS A 698 31.13 -0.35 -16.53
N TYR A 699 31.66 0.65 -17.22
CA TYR A 699 30.97 1.90 -17.51
C TYR A 699 30.82 2.09 -19.02
N TYR A 700 29.83 2.88 -19.43
CA TYR A 700 29.57 3.12 -20.84
C TYR A 700 30.07 4.48 -21.35
N ILE A 701 30.36 4.52 -22.64
CA ILE A 701 30.59 5.72 -23.45
C ILE A 701 29.58 5.67 -24.59
N ASP A 702 28.75 6.70 -24.72
CA ASP A 702 27.82 6.86 -25.84
C ASP A 702 28.48 7.72 -26.92
N ILE A 703 28.63 7.15 -28.12
CA ILE A 703 29.10 7.84 -29.31
C ILE A 703 27.88 8.12 -30.17
N PHE A 704 27.57 9.39 -30.41
CA PHE A 704 26.32 9.79 -31.02
C PHE A 704 26.52 10.78 -32.17
N ASN A 705 25.50 10.88 -33.01
CA ASN A 705 25.45 11.82 -34.11
C ASN A 705 24.62 13.05 -33.73
N ARG A 706 25.13 14.23 -34.09
CA ARG A 706 24.43 15.51 -33.98
C ARG A 706 23.85 15.97 -35.33
N GLY A 707 24.15 15.25 -36.41
CA GLY A 707 23.73 15.62 -37.75
C GLY A 707 23.18 14.48 -38.57
N THR A 708 23.13 14.69 -39.88
CA THR A 708 22.59 13.72 -40.85
C THR A 708 23.67 12.79 -41.39
N ARG A 709 23.26 11.61 -41.87
CA ARG A 709 24.12 10.53 -42.44
C ARG A 709 25.03 9.87 -41.39
N ALA A 710 25.51 8.67 -41.71
CA ALA A 710 26.39 7.92 -40.82
C ALA A 710 27.84 8.44 -40.82
N PHE A 711 28.60 8.14 -39.76
CA PHE A 711 30.05 8.28 -39.73
C PHE A 711 30.75 7.08 -39.08
N ASP A 712 31.97 6.80 -39.51
CA ASP A 712 32.82 5.79 -38.87
C ASP A 712 33.65 6.37 -37.73
N PHE A 713 33.87 5.56 -36.69
CA PHE A 713 34.77 5.87 -35.59
C PHE A 713 35.76 4.74 -35.33
N LYS A 714 36.86 5.08 -34.64
CA LYS A 714 37.83 4.13 -34.07
C LYS A 714 38.07 4.46 -32.61
N VAL A 715 38.27 3.45 -31.78
CA VAL A 715 38.60 3.59 -30.36
C VAL A 715 40.07 3.23 -30.17
N LYS A 716 40.83 4.14 -29.57
CA LYS A 716 42.23 3.90 -29.20
C LYS A 716 42.35 3.93 -27.69
N ALA A 717 42.67 2.79 -27.11
CA ALA A 717 43.06 2.70 -25.71
C ALA A 717 44.51 3.20 -25.55
N GLY A 718 44.73 4.16 -24.65
CA GLY A 718 46.06 4.63 -24.31
C GLY A 718 46.86 3.61 -23.50
N GLU A 719 46.18 2.68 -22.82
CA GLU A 719 46.79 1.72 -21.90
C GLU A 719 46.37 0.27 -22.18
N PRO A 720 47.25 -0.72 -21.93
CA PRO A 720 46.97 -2.14 -22.23
C PRO A 720 45.96 -2.80 -21.28
N TRP A 721 45.66 -2.16 -20.15
CA TRP A 721 44.66 -2.62 -19.18
C TRP A 721 43.22 -2.20 -19.51
N MET A 722 43.01 -1.33 -20.50
CA MET A 722 41.67 -0.92 -20.92
C MET A 722 41.01 -2.01 -21.77
N ASP A 723 39.94 -2.61 -21.26
CA ASP A 723 39.10 -3.55 -21.99
C ASP A 723 37.91 -2.81 -22.60
N VAL A 724 37.79 -2.86 -23.93
CA VAL A 724 36.76 -2.13 -24.68
C VAL A 724 35.98 -3.10 -25.55
N SER A 725 34.64 -3.03 -25.46
CA SER A 725 33.74 -3.89 -26.23
C SER A 725 33.77 -3.63 -27.74
N LEU A 726 34.12 -2.42 -28.18
CA LEU A 726 34.21 -2.03 -29.59
C LEU A 726 35.50 -1.25 -29.85
N ARG A 727 36.22 -1.59 -30.93
CA ARG A 727 37.43 -0.87 -31.37
C ARG A 727 37.22 0.04 -32.58
N LYS A 728 36.13 -0.16 -33.30
CA LYS A 728 35.66 0.64 -34.44
C LYS A 728 34.18 0.36 -34.66
N GLY A 729 33.50 1.25 -35.37
CA GLY A 729 32.11 1.05 -35.74
C GLY A 729 31.61 2.21 -36.61
N THR A 730 30.33 2.15 -36.94
CA THR A 730 29.62 3.16 -37.73
C THR A 730 28.44 3.65 -36.91
N VAL A 731 28.28 4.97 -36.80
CA VAL A 731 27.21 5.62 -36.03
C VAL A 731 26.26 6.31 -37.00
N GLU A 732 25.03 5.83 -37.05
CA GLU A 732 23.92 6.52 -37.74
C GLU A 732 23.28 7.54 -36.81
N THR A 733 22.79 7.06 -35.66
CA THR A 733 22.22 7.89 -34.58
C THR A 733 23.08 7.82 -33.33
N GLU A 734 23.33 6.61 -32.83
CA GLU A 734 24.07 6.38 -31.59
C GLU A 734 24.63 4.96 -31.51
N THR A 735 25.73 4.80 -30.78
CA THR A 735 26.32 3.49 -30.43
C THR A 735 26.93 3.57 -29.05
N ARG A 736 26.61 2.59 -28.20
CA ARG A 736 27.15 2.46 -26.85
C ARG A 736 28.38 1.55 -26.84
N LEU A 737 29.47 2.06 -26.26
CA LEU A 737 30.71 1.34 -25.98
C LEU A 737 30.81 1.04 -24.48
N TRP A 738 30.95 -0.23 -24.11
CA TRP A 738 31.33 -0.62 -22.75
C TRP A 738 32.84 -0.64 -22.54
N VAL A 739 33.28 -0.09 -21.41
CA VAL A 739 34.67 -0.03 -20.95
C VAL A 739 34.79 -0.77 -19.62
N GLY A 740 35.76 -1.66 -19.52
CA GLY A 740 36.16 -2.38 -18.31
C GLY A 740 37.67 -2.36 -18.12
N ILE A 741 38.14 -3.03 -17.06
CA ILE A 741 39.56 -3.08 -16.69
C ILE A 741 40.03 -4.54 -16.69
N ASP A 742 41.14 -4.80 -17.37
CA ASP A 742 41.93 -6.01 -17.17
C ASP A 742 42.83 -5.84 -15.94
N TRP A 743 42.30 -6.24 -14.78
CA TRP A 743 42.97 -6.09 -13.49
C TRP A 743 44.30 -6.84 -13.39
N THR A 744 44.60 -7.80 -14.28
CA THR A 744 45.89 -8.51 -14.28
C THR A 744 47.04 -7.61 -14.74
N LYS A 745 46.72 -6.55 -15.49
CA LYS A 745 47.68 -5.60 -16.05
C LYS A 745 47.80 -4.29 -15.26
N VAL A 746 47.01 -4.14 -14.20
CA VAL A 746 47.03 -2.96 -13.31
C VAL A 746 47.82 -3.29 -12.05
N LYS A 747 48.75 -2.41 -11.65
CA LYS A 747 49.47 -2.52 -10.37
C LYS A 747 48.58 -2.05 -9.22
N VAL A 748 48.82 -2.54 -8.00
CA VAL A 748 48.16 -2.02 -6.80
C VAL A 748 48.46 -0.52 -6.66
N GLY A 749 47.45 0.27 -6.31
CA GLY A 749 47.50 1.73 -6.20
C GLY A 749 46.47 2.43 -7.09
N LYS A 750 46.70 3.74 -7.29
CA LYS A 750 45.91 4.58 -8.19
C LYS A 750 46.62 4.69 -9.54
N THR A 751 45.87 4.55 -10.62
CA THR A 751 46.39 4.73 -12.00
C THR A 751 45.37 5.52 -12.80
N GLU A 752 45.87 6.34 -13.71
CA GLU A 752 45.03 7.07 -14.67
C GLU A 752 45.36 6.62 -16.09
N GLY A 753 44.40 6.76 -17.00
CA GLY A 753 44.61 6.50 -18.42
C GLY A 753 43.65 7.32 -19.28
N MET A 754 43.98 7.42 -20.56
CA MET A 754 43.16 8.10 -21.55
C MET A 754 42.68 7.13 -22.63
N LEU A 755 41.38 7.13 -22.90
CA LEU A 755 40.77 6.50 -24.07
C LEU A 755 40.48 7.58 -25.12
N TYR A 756 40.67 7.29 -26.40
CA TYR A 756 40.37 8.24 -27.48
C TYR A 756 39.32 7.69 -28.45
N ILE A 757 38.24 8.44 -28.63
CA ILE A 757 37.27 8.22 -29.71
C ILE A 757 37.69 9.06 -30.91
N CYS A 758 37.97 8.40 -32.04
CA CYS A 758 38.58 9.01 -33.21
C CYS A 758 37.66 8.98 -34.42
N ARG A 759 37.49 10.13 -35.08
CA ARG A 759 36.85 10.26 -36.41
C ARG A 759 37.78 11.00 -37.36
N GLY A 760 38.41 10.27 -38.28
CA GLY A 760 39.44 10.86 -39.14
C GLY A 760 40.60 11.46 -38.32
N ARG A 761 40.76 12.80 -38.36
CA ARG A 761 41.75 13.54 -37.56
C ARG A 761 41.24 13.99 -36.20
N GLU A 762 39.92 14.03 -36.01
CA GLU A 762 39.27 14.40 -34.75
C GLU A 762 39.54 13.31 -33.70
N ARG A 763 39.88 13.73 -32.47
CA ARG A 763 40.13 12.86 -31.32
C ARG A 763 39.48 13.43 -30.08
N VAL A 764 38.56 12.69 -29.50
CA VAL A 764 37.90 13.04 -28.25
C VAL A 764 38.53 12.23 -27.10
N PRO A 765 39.21 12.88 -26.14
CA PRO A 765 39.79 12.20 -24.98
C PRO A 765 38.70 11.87 -23.95
N VAL A 766 38.79 10.70 -23.34
CA VAL A 766 37.97 10.26 -22.20
C VAL A 766 38.90 9.77 -21.09
N LYS A 767 38.87 10.45 -19.95
CA LYS A 767 39.71 10.17 -18.79
C LYS A 767 39.15 8.98 -18.00
N LEU A 768 40.04 8.10 -17.57
CA LEU A 768 39.73 6.98 -16.68
C LEU A 768 40.61 7.08 -15.43
N ARG A 769 39.99 6.92 -14.26
CA ARG A 769 40.69 6.69 -12.99
C ARG A 769 40.43 5.27 -12.52
N VAL A 770 41.50 4.60 -12.11
CA VAL A 770 41.49 3.19 -11.70
C VAL A 770 42.12 3.08 -10.31
N VAL A 771 41.44 2.38 -9.41
CA VAL A 771 41.94 2.04 -8.09
C VAL A 771 41.98 0.52 -7.96
N LYS A 772 43.17 -0.01 -7.69
CA LYS A 772 43.37 -1.42 -7.36
C LYS A 772 43.94 -1.55 -5.96
N ALA A 773 43.24 -2.22 -5.07
CA ALA A 773 43.74 -2.59 -3.75
C ALA A 773 43.79 -4.11 -3.59
N GLU A 774 44.57 -4.58 -2.61
CA GLU A 774 44.48 -5.97 -2.16
C GLU A 774 43.16 -6.15 -1.41
N ARG A 775 42.47 -7.27 -1.66
CA ARG A 775 41.24 -7.59 -0.92
C ARG A 775 41.60 -7.84 0.55
N PRO A 776 40.73 -7.46 1.50
CA PRO A 776 40.95 -7.77 2.91
C PRO A 776 41.06 -9.30 3.11
N VAL A 777 41.91 -9.72 4.05
CA VAL A 777 42.18 -11.13 4.33
C VAL A 777 40.94 -11.81 4.91
N GLN A 778 40.66 -13.00 4.40
CA GLN A 778 39.53 -13.92 4.65
C GLN A 778 38.69 -13.61 5.92
N VAL A 779 37.49 -13.09 5.72
CA VAL A 779 36.47 -12.92 6.76
C VAL A 779 35.35 -13.91 6.52
N GLU A 780 34.83 -14.52 7.58
CA GLU A 780 33.65 -15.39 7.46
C GLU A 780 32.43 -14.58 7.03
N GLY A 781 31.77 -15.01 5.96
CA GLY A 781 30.55 -14.38 5.45
C GLY A 781 30.82 -13.36 4.36
N HIS A 782 30.00 -12.30 4.30
CA HIS A 782 30.06 -11.28 3.26
C HIS A 782 30.38 -9.90 3.81
N TRP A 783 30.80 -8.97 2.97
CA TRP A 783 31.07 -7.58 3.36
C TRP A 783 30.73 -6.60 2.24
N PHE A 784 30.67 -5.30 2.58
CA PHE A 784 30.38 -4.20 1.67
C PHE A 784 31.46 -3.13 1.72
N GLY A 785 31.69 -2.45 0.60
CA GLY A 785 32.69 -1.39 0.48
C GLY A 785 33.39 -1.43 -0.87
N ASN A 786 34.30 -0.49 -1.07
CA ASN A 786 35.10 -0.35 -2.29
C ASN A 786 36.53 0.08 -1.93
N ALA A 787 37.49 -0.14 -2.84
CA ALA A 787 38.89 0.24 -2.67
C ALA A 787 39.12 1.75 -2.84
N CYS A 788 38.24 2.47 -3.54
CA CYS A 788 38.38 3.89 -3.82
C CYS A 788 37.91 4.81 -2.67
N GLY A 789 37.11 4.30 -1.74
CA GLY A 789 36.59 5.05 -0.58
C GLY A 789 35.35 5.90 -0.90
N ASN A 790 34.70 5.65 -2.04
CA ASN A 790 33.51 6.37 -2.49
C ASN A 790 32.22 5.76 -1.92
N GLU A 791 31.07 6.33 -2.32
CA GLU A 791 29.74 5.86 -1.93
C GLU A 791 29.54 4.35 -2.11
N PHE A 792 28.94 3.69 -1.11
CA PHE A 792 28.43 2.32 -1.24
C PHE A 792 27.21 2.10 -0.35
N SER A 793 26.35 1.18 -0.77
CA SER A 793 25.08 0.89 -0.09
C SER A 793 25.03 -0.53 0.48
N VAL A 794 24.34 -0.68 1.61
CA VAL A 794 24.10 -1.94 2.32
C VAL A 794 22.60 -2.10 2.57
N PRO A 795 21.93 -3.09 1.98
CA PRO A 795 20.54 -3.40 2.30
C PRO A 795 20.44 -3.88 3.76
N ALA A 796 19.48 -3.38 4.53
CA ALA A 796 19.40 -3.68 5.97
C ALA A 796 19.23 -5.18 6.28
N TRP A 797 18.56 -5.91 5.39
CA TRP A 797 18.36 -7.36 5.53
C TRP A 797 19.63 -8.20 5.24
N GLN A 798 20.70 -7.60 4.71
CA GLN A 798 21.99 -8.26 4.47
C GLN A 798 22.99 -8.04 5.61
N PHE A 799 22.52 -8.16 6.86
CA PHE A 799 23.38 -8.15 8.04
C PHE A 799 24.26 -9.41 8.11
N ASN A 800 25.35 -9.31 8.87
CA ASN A 800 26.25 -10.40 9.21
C ASN A 800 25.83 -11.12 10.50
N ALA A 801 25.34 -10.36 11.48
CA ALA A 801 24.75 -10.89 12.71
C ALA A 801 23.52 -10.07 13.12
N CYS A 802 22.57 -10.75 13.75
CA CYS A 802 21.37 -10.15 14.31
C CYS A 802 21.20 -10.66 15.75
N TRP A 803 21.40 -9.77 16.72
CA TRP A 803 21.35 -10.09 18.14
C TRP A 803 20.00 -9.66 18.72
N PRO A 804 19.27 -10.57 19.41
CA PRO A 804 18.05 -10.19 20.11
C PRO A 804 18.39 -9.28 21.30
N GLY A 805 17.49 -8.35 21.59
CA GLY A 805 17.53 -7.56 22.80
C GLY A 805 16.75 -8.23 23.92
N ARG A 806 16.67 -7.56 25.08
CA ARG A 806 15.97 -8.06 26.26
C ARG A 806 14.46 -8.20 26.06
N TYR A 807 13.85 -7.25 25.34
CA TYR A 807 12.39 -7.16 25.19
C TYR A 807 11.90 -7.40 23.77
N ALA A 808 12.79 -7.36 22.77
CA ALA A 808 12.43 -7.41 21.36
C ALA A 808 13.59 -7.90 20.49
N LYS A 809 13.28 -8.24 19.23
CA LYS A 809 14.26 -8.63 18.22
C LYS A 809 13.99 -7.96 16.88
N TRP A 810 15.05 -7.73 16.10
CA TRP A 810 14.91 -7.40 14.69
C TRP A 810 14.30 -8.58 13.93
N THR A 811 13.37 -8.29 13.03
CA THR A 811 12.68 -9.28 12.19
C THR A 811 12.67 -8.79 10.76
N PHE A 812 12.93 -9.69 9.81
CA PHE A 812 12.84 -9.37 8.39
C PHE A 812 11.37 -9.25 7.98
N LEU A 813 11.06 -8.18 7.24
CA LEU A 813 9.72 -7.85 6.74
C LEU A 813 9.76 -7.93 5.19
N PRO A 814 9.40 -9.08 4.59
CA PRO A 814 9.49 -9.28 3.15
C PRO A 814 8.63 -8.29 2.37
N GLY A 815 9.15 -7.79 1.25
CA GLY A 815 8.42 -6.89 0.33
C GLY A 815 8.12 -5.49 0.87
N LEU A 816 8.35 -5.22 2.16
CA LEU A 816 8.17 -3.89 2.75
C LEU A 816 9.25 -2.92 2.24
N GLY A 817 8.86 -1.67 2.06
CA GLY A 817 9.74 -0.61 1.54
C GLY A 817 10.00 -0.73 0.04
N ARG A 818 11.12 -0.16 -0.41
CA ARG A 818 11.44 0.03 -1.84
C ARG A 818 12.21 -1.14 -2.46
N GLY A 819 12.65 -2.11 -1.66
CA GLY A 819 13.50 -3.23 -2.08
C GLY A 819 12.90 -4.61 -1.78
N LYS A 820 13.76 -5.59 -1.48
CA LYS A 820 13.32 -6.96 -1.15
C LYS A 820 12.60 -7.06 0.21
N GLY A 821 12.79 -6.09 1.08
CA GLY A 821 12.23 -6.06 2.42
C GLY A 821 13.04 -5.16 3.35
N CYS A 822 12.52 -4.95 4.55
CA CYS A 822 13.13 -4.14 5.59
C CYS A 822 13.41 -4.95 6.85
N MET A 823 14.14 -4.37 7.79
CA MET A 823 14.26 -4.87 9.16
C MET A 823 13.35 -4.04 10.07
N GLY A 824 12.39 -4.67 10.73
CA GLY A 824 11.53 -4.06 11.75
C GLY A 824 11.66 -4.76 13.10
N LEU A 825 10.79 -4.42 14.05
CA LEU A 825 10.86 -4.93 15.43
C LEU A 825 9.71 -5.90 15.73
N THR A 826 9.96 -6.89 16.60
CA THR A 826 8.88 -7.72 17.18
C THR A 826 9.16 -7.99 18.66
N PRO A 827 8.17 -7.81 19.56
CA PRO A 827 6.85 -7.18 19.31
C PRO A 827 6.96 -5.67 19.04
N VAL A 828 6.00 -5.11 18.27
CA VAL A 828 5.98 -3.68 17.90
C VAL A 828 5.63 -2.74 19.07
N THR A 829 5.16 -3.29 20.18
CA THR A 829 4.82 -2.55 21.42
C THR A 829 5.85 -2.72 22.52
N ALA A 830 7.05 -3.23 22.18
CA ALA A 830 8.13 -3.38 23.15
C ALA A 830 8.48 -2.03 23.81
N PRO A 831 8.88 -2.01 25.10
CA PRO A 831 9.34 -0.77 25.70
C PRO A 831 10.64 -0.28 25.06
N SER A 832 10.89 1.02 25.12
CA SER A 832 12.20 1.58 24.79
C SER A 832 13.27 1.01 25.72
N VAL A 833 14.47 0.81 25.17
CA VAL A 833 15.62 0.39 25.99
C VAL A 833 16.30 1.58 26.66
N GLU A 834 16.73 1.38 27.91
CA GLU A 834 17.50 2.37 28.68
C GLU A 834 19.02 2.15 28.55
N ALA A 835 19.46 0.92 28.29
CA ALA A 835 20.85 0.52 28.10
C ALA A 835 21.02 -0.25 26.78
N PHE A 836 22.07 0.08 26.00
CA PHE A 836 22.28 -0.52 24.67
C PHE A 836 22.55 -2.02 24.68
N GLN A 837 23.03 -2.58 25.80
CA GLN A 837 23.17 -4.03 25.96
C GLN A 837 21.83 -4.78 25.96
N ASP A 838 20.74 -4.09 26.29
CA ASP A 838 19.38 -4.63 26.25
C ASP A 838 18.73 -4.40 24.86
N ALA A 839 19.37 -3.63 23.97
CA ALA A 839 18.88 -3.30 22.64
C ALA A 839 19.14 -4.41 21.63
N PRO A 840 18.15 -4.79 20.79
CA PRO A 840 18.42 -5.65 19.66
C PRO A 840 19.32 -4.92 18.66
N SER A 841 20.26 -5.64 18.05
CA SER A 841 21.25 -5.04 17.14
C SER A 841 21.48 -5.83 15.87
N LEU A 842 21.81 -5.11 14.80
CA LEU A 842 22.26 -5.61 13.51
C LEU A 842 23.72 -5.25 13.32
N GLU A 843 24.54 -6.20 12.89
CA GLU A 843 25.95 -6.01 12.62
C GLU A 843 26.25 -6.19 11.13
N TYR A 844 27.05 -5.30 10.56
CA TYR A 844 27.43 -5.29 9.15
C TYR A 844 28.95 -5.19 9.02
N GLN A 845 29.54 -6.06 8.21
CA GLN A 845 30.96 -5.96 7.84
C GLN A 845 31.13 -4.96 6.70
N VAL A 846 31.82 -3.86 6.98
CA VAL A 846 32.06 -2.76 6.03
C VAL A 846 33.55 -2.47 5.88
N TYR A 847 34.00 -2.18 4.67
CA TYR A 847 35.40 -1.90 4.36
C TYR A 847 35.63 -0.42 4.10
N PHE A 848 36.61 0.18 4.79
CA PHE A 848 37.07 1.54 4.56
C PHE A 848 38.57 1.55 4.18
N PRO A 849 38.95 2.05 2.99
CA PRO A 849 40.36 2.05 2.56
C PRO A 849 41.21 3.13 3.22
N ASN A 850 40.61 4.10 3.91
CA ASN A 850 41.30 5.24 4.51
C ASN A 850 40.75 5.53 5.91
N THR A 851 41.59 6.15 6.76
CA THR A 851 41.17 6.70 8.05
C THR A 851 40.48 8.06 7.89
N GLY A 852 39.81 8.52 8.94
CA GLY A 852 39.21 9.85 9.00
C GLY A 852 37.71 9.83 9.27
N MET A 853 37.07 10.99 9.12
CA MET A 853 35.63 11.12 9.30
C MET A 853 34.89 10.51 8.10
N GLN A 854 33.93 9.65 8.38
CA GLN A 854 33.02 9.05 7.41
C GLN A 854 31.60 9.53 7.68
N THR A 855 30.76 9.52 6.65
CA THR A 855 29.32 9.83 6.76
C THR A 855 28.51 8.58 6.47
N VAL A 856 27.43 8.36 7.24
CA VAL A 856 26.43 7.33 6.95
C VAL A 856 25.04 7.93 6.91
N CYS A 857 24.26 7.49 5.94
CA CYS A 857 22.82 7.71 5.83
C CYS A 857 22.08 6.41 6.16
N LEU A 858 21.28 6.40 7.21
CA LEU A 858 20.38 5.29 7.56
C LEU A 858 18.99 5.61 6.99
N GLY A 859 18.54 4.81 6.03
CA GLY A 859 17.23 4.92 5.42
C GLY A 859 16.20 4.15 6.22
N ILE A 860 15.25 4.85 6.83
CA ILE A 860 14.12 4.27 7.56
C ILE A 860 12.81 4.58 6.85
N LEU A 861 11.78 3.76 7.00
CA LEU A 861 10.44 4.13 6.54
C LEU A 861 9.98 5.40 7.28
N PRO A 862 9.15 6.25 6.65
CA PRO A 862 8.71 7.54 7.19
C PRO A 862 7.63 7.39 8.28
N THR A 863 7.88 6.53 9.28
CA THR A 863 7.01 6.35 10.43
C THR A 863 6.92 7.63 11.26
N GLN A 864 5.74 7.88 11.82
CA GLN A 864 5.51 9.08 12.62
C GLN A 864 6.03 8.89 14.05
N ASP A 865 6.20 9.99 14.78
CA ASP A 865 6.47 9.94 16.23
C ASP A 865 5.17 9.60 16.97
N VAL A 866 4.80 8.31 16.96
CA VAL A 866 3.49 7.85 17.46
C VAL A 866 3.31 8.00 18.98
N ALA A 867 4.40 8.25 19.71
CA ALA A 867 4.42 8.52 21.14
C ALA A 867 5.37 9.70 21.46
N PRO A 868 4.96 10.96 21.17
CA PRO A 868 5.87 12.11 21.19
C PRO A 868 6.57 12.40 22.53
N GLU A 869 5.94 12.04 23.66
CA GLU A 869 6.54 12.20 24.99
C GLU A 869 7.83 11.37 25.13
N ARG A 870 7.82 10.16 24.56
CA ARG A 870 8.94 9.22 24.50
C ARG A 870 9.95 9.63 23.42
N GLY A 871 9.44 10.08 22.28
CA GLY A 871 10.22 10.37 21.07
C GLY A 871 10.50 9.10 20.23
N LEU A 872 11.40 9.26 19.26
CA LEU A 872 11.74 8.23 18.29
C LEU A 872 13.26 8.22 18.06
N ARG A 873 13.95 7.17 18.55
CA ARG A 873 15.41 7.06 18.59
C ARG A 873 15.90 5.74 17.99
N LEU A 874 17.03 5.84 17.29
CA LEU A 874 17.88 4.73 16.83
C LEU A 874 19.28 4.94 17.41
N ALA A 875 20.13 3.93 17.48
CA ALA A 875 21.54 4.14 17.79
C ALA A 875 22.46 3.36 16.84
N PHE A 876 23.71 3.78 16.74
CA PHE A 876 24.72 3.12 15.93
C PHE A 876 26.10 3.14 16.60
N GLY A 877 26.98 2.23 16.19
CA GLY A 877 28.37 2.16 16.64
C GLY A 877 29.30 1.55 15.59
N LEU A 878 30.60 1.78 15.74
CA LEU A 878 31.64 1.15 14.93
C LEU A 878 32.54 0.30 15.85
N ASP A 879 32.74 -0.96 15.49
CA ASP A 879 33.54 -1.93 16.23
C ASP A 879 33.11 -2.02 17.71
N ASN A 880 34.05 -1.71 18.61
CA ASN A 880 33.86 -1.63 20.06
C ASN A 880 33.91 -0.17 20.57
N GLY A 881 33.72 0.80 19.66
CA GLY A 881 33.70 2.22 19.97
C GLY A 881 32.41 2.67 20.66
N ALA A 882 32.30 3.97 20.90
CA ALA A 882 31.14 4.56 21.57
C ALA A 882 29.86 4.44 20.71
N VAL A 883 28.78 3.95 21.32
CA VAL A 883 27.45 3.92 20.69
C VAL A 883 26.81 5.31 20.78
N ARG A 884 26.26 5.79 19.66
CA ARG A 884 25.65 7.11 19.51
C ARG A 884 24.16 7.00 19.18
N THR A 885 23.34 7.70 19.94
CA THR A 885 21.90 7.83 19.68
C THR A 885 21.63 8.88 18.60
N LEU A 886 20.71 8.56 17.70
CA LEU A 886 20.15 9.43 16.67
C LEU A 886 18.66 9.65 16.96
N ASP A 887 18.22 10.90 16.85
CA ASP A 887 16.80 11.21 16.80
C ASP A 887 16.26 10.88 15.40
N ALA A 888 15.43 9.84 15.33
CA ALA A 888 14.89 9.31 14.09
C ALA A 888 13.86 10.24 13.42
N ARG A 889 13.56 11.40 14.04
CA ARG A 889 12.74 12.47 13.44
C ARG A 889 13.59 13.41 12.57
N GLN A 890 14.88 13.12 12.38
CA GLN A 890 15.71 13.85 11.42
C GLN A 890 15.17 13.69 10.01
N GLY A 891 14.77 14.82 9.41
CA GLY A 891 14.14 14.83 8.09
C GLY A 891 12.64 14.48 8.11
N PHE A 892 12.01 14.47 9.29
CA PHE A 892 10.57 14.38 9.45
C PHE A 892 9.87 15.52 8.69
N LYS A 893 8.84 15.18 7.91
CA LYS A 893 7.99 16.12 7.20
C LYS A 893 6.80 16.47 8.07
N ASP A 894 6.83 17.68 8.59
CA ASP A 894 5.76 18.26 9.41
C ASP A 894 4.58 18.73 8.55
N GLU A 895 3.81 17.76 8.06
CA GLU A 895 2.68 18.02 7.15
C GLU A 895 1.64 18.96 7.75
N PHE A 896 1.29 18.73 9.01
CA PHE A 896 0.24 19.49 9.71
C PHE A 896 0.79 20.68 10.50
N ARG A 897 2.08 21.04 10.31
CA ARG A 897 2.74 22.18 10.95
C ARG A 897 2.72 22.13 12.49
N GLU A 898 2.75 20.93 13.06
CA GLU A 898 2.70 20.67 14.51
C GLU A 898 3.98 21.11 15.24
N TYR A 899 5.12 21.09 14.54
CA TYR A 899 6.43 21.38 15.09
C TYR A 899 6.90 22.83 14.79
N THR A 900 5.97 23.72 14.44
CA THR A 900 6.28 25.16 14.32
C THR A 900 6.66 25.76 15.67
N PRO A 901 7.50 26.81 15.73
CA PRO A 901 7.86 27.48 16.99
C PRO A 901 6.65 27.95 17.80
N GLU A 902 5.56 28.34 17.13
CA GLU A 902 4.31 28.72 17.79
C GLU A 902 3.62 27.52 18.45
N ASN A 903 3.46 26.41 17.71
CA ASN A 903 2.79 25.22 18.24
C ASN A 903 3.62 24.51 19.32
N LEU A 904 4.95 24.52 19.21
CA LEU A 904 5.84 23.98 20.25
C LEU A 904 5.73 24.73 21.58
N ARG A 905 5.48 26.05 21.57
CA ARG A 905 5.21 26.82 22.81
C ARG A 905 3.89 26.45 23.46
N LYS A 906 2.93 25.96 22.67
CA LYS A 906 1.60 25.56 23.12
C LYS A 906 1.56 24.07 23.51
N SER A 907 2.42 23.23 22.93
CA SER A 907 2.39 21.78 23.18
C SER A 907 3.11 21.40 24.47
N PRO A 908 2.50 20.56 25.33
CA PRO A 908 3.19 20.00 26.48
C PRO A 908 4.14 18.84 26.11
N ASN A 909 3.95 18.22 24.95
CA ASN A 909 4.52 16.90 24.63
C ASN A 909 5.50 16.92 23.45
N LEU A 910 5.35 17.88 22.53
CA LEU A 910 6.20 17.96 21.34
C LEU A 910 7.55 18.60 21.66
N LYS A 911 8.62 18.01 21.12
CA LYS A 911 9.99 18.54 21.16
C LYS A 911 10.36 19.07 19.77
N PRO A 912 11.24 20.09 19.66
CA PRO A 912 11.73 20.56 18.37
C PRO A 912 12.30 19.42 17.52
N LEU A 913 12.00 19.42 16.22
CA LEU A 913 12.57 18.47 15.29
C LEU A 913 14.09 18.68 15.16
N PRO A 914 14.89 17.62 15.10
CA PRO A 914 16.33 17.73 14.86
C PRO A 914 16.60 18.29 13.46
N PRO A 915 17.70 19.06 13.27
CA PRO A 915 18.02 19.62 11.98
C PRO A 915 18.32 18.53 10.94
N ARG A 916 17.66 18.63 9.78
CA ARG A 916 17.96 17.79 8.61
C ARG A 916 19.29 18.23 7.98
N ASN A 917 20.11 17.27 7.57
CA ASN A 917 21.28 17.55 6.77
C ASN A 917 20.89 18.04 5.35
N ARG A 918 21.22 19.30 5.03
CA ARG A 918 20.92 19.95 3.75
C ARG A 918 22.05 19.90 2.74
N THR A 919 23.23 19.37 3.11
CA THR A 919 24.41 19.35 2.25
C THR A 919 24.48 18.12 1.36
N LEU A 920 23.75 17.04 1.70
CA LEU A 920 23.74 15.79 0.94
C LEU A 920 22.65 15.79 -0.15
N LYS A 921 23.04 15.59 -1.41
CA LYS A 921 22.11 15.52 -2.55
C LYS A 921 21.29 14.24 -2.57
N LEU A 922 21.76 13.13 -1.98
CA LEU A 922 20.93 11.93 -1.76
C LEU A 922 19.62 12.26 -1.03
N ILE A 923 19.71 13.19 -0.08
CA ILE A 923 18.62 13.59 0.81
C ILE A 923 17.77 14.69 0.19
N ASN A 924 18.42 15.73 -0.33
CA ASN A 924 17.71 16.94 -0.77
C ASN A 924 17.32 16.88 -2.26
N GLY A 925 18.00 16.04 -3.04
CA GLY A 925 17.89 15.99 -4.50
C GLY A 925 18.11 17.36 -5.15
N ASN A 926 17.72 17.45 -6.42
CA ASN A 926 17.54 18.72 -7.13
C ASN A 926 16.08 18.88 -7.62
N GLY A 927 15.21 17.91 -7.30
CA GLY A 927 13.93 17.74 -7.96
C GLY A 927 12.72 18.19 -7.14
N PHE A 928 11.57 18.18 -7.81
CA PHE A 928 10.27 18.48 -7.23
C PHE A 928 9.88 17.45 -6.14
N CYS A 929 9.32 17.91 -5.02
CA CYS A 929 8.80 17.06 -3.95
C CYS A 929 9.81 16.01 -3.39
N ARG A 930 11.04 16.43 -3.07
CA ARG A 930 12.09 15.60 -2.41
C ARG A 930 11.98 15.64 -0.88
N ASN A 931 11.30 14.66 -0.29
CA ASN A 931 11.19 14.48 1.16
C ASN A 931 10.70 13.07 1.51
N GLU A 932 10.66 12.76 2.79
CA GLU A 932 10.38 11.41 3.28
C GLU A 932 9.03 10.81 2.85
N VAL A 933 7.99 11.63 2.66
CA VAL A 933 6.64 11.15 2.32
C VAL A 933 6.61 10.68 0.87
N PHE A 934 7.15 11.50 -0.04
CA PHE A 934 7.14 11.21 -1.47
C PHE A 934 8.27 10.30 -1.92
N ASP A 935 9.35 10.24 -1.14
CA ASP A 935 10.46 9.32 -1.38
C ASP A 935 10.20 7.96 -0.70
N ASN A 936 9.12 7.87 0.09
CA ASN A 936 8.78 6.77 0.99
C ASN A 936 9.97 6.28 1.83
N LEU A 937 10.83 7.21 2.24
CA LEU A 937 12.03 6.93 3.01
C LEU A 937 12.55 8.21 3.70
N ARG A 938 12.79 8.13 5.01
CA ARG A 938 13.48 9.15 5.80
C ARG A 938 14.96 8.79 5.94
N TRP A 939 15.83 9.75 5.68
CA TRP A 939 17.27 9.59 5.85
C TRP A 939 17.75 10.21 7.16
N LEU A 940 18.29 9.39 8.05
CA LEU A 940 19.04 9.82 9.22
C LEU A 940 20.52 9.92 8.84
N THR A 941 21.20 10.98 9.21
CA THR A 941 22.61 11.22 8.89
C THR A 941 23.46 11.23 10.14
N ALA A 942 24.60 10.56 10.08
CA ALA A 942 25.58 10.60 11.16
C ALA A 942 27.00 10.63 10.60
N GLU A 943 27.91 11.14 11.43
CA GLU A 943 29.35 11.08 11.19
C GLU A 943 30.04 10.26 12.27
N PHE A 944 31.07 9.51 11.87
CA PHE A 944 31.89 8.71 12.75
C PHE A 944 33.32 8.62 12.23
N LYS A 945 34.27 8.38 13.13
CA LYS A 945 35.68 8.31 12.80
C LYS A 945 36.09 6.86 12.56
N VAL A 946 36.82 6.63 11.48
CA VAL A 946 37.55 5.40 11.20
C VAL A 946 39.01 5.61 11.56
N ASP A 947 39.50 4.87 12.56
CA ASP A 947 40.85 5.05 13.10
C ASP A 947 41.92 4.25 12.36
N GLN A 948 41.54 3.16 11.68
CA GLN A 948 42.44 2.33 10.88
C GLN A 948 41.74 1.92 9.57
N PRO A 949 42.45 1.81 8.44
CA PRO A 949 41.88 1.23 7.23
C PRO A 949 41.60 -0.27 7.41
N GLY A 950 40.58 -0.78 6.76
CA GLY A 950 40.27 -2.21 6.76
C GLY A 950 38.78 -2.51 6.90
N LEU A 951 38.50 -3.73 7.35
CA LEU A 951 37.14 -4.16 7.69
C LEU A 951 36.78 -3.72 9.11
N HIS A 952 35.53 -3.29 9.25
CA HIS A 952 34.93 -2.85 10.51
C HIS A 952 33.55 -3.48 10.67
N THR A 953 33.13 -3.62 11.92
CA THR A 953 31.76 -4.02 12.26
C THR A 953 30.94 -2.78 12.56
N PHE A 954 30.10 -2.37 11.61
CA PHE A 954 29.11 -1.32 11.84
C PHE A 954 27.87 -1.91 12.51
N LYS A 955 27.41 -1.31 13.60
CA LYS A 955 26.30 -1.82 14.42
C LYS A 955 25.16 -0.83 14.41
N VAL A 956 23.92 -1.32 14.26
CA VAL A 956 22.69 -0.53 14.42
C VAL A 956 21.86 -1.14 15.54
N TYR A 957 21.49 -0.32 16.52
CA TYR A 957 20.74 -0.71 17.70
C TYR A 957 19.35 -0.07 17.66
N MET A 958 18.31 -0.86 17.94
CA MET A 958 16.98 -0.30 18.13
C MET A 958 16.86 0.31 19.53
N VAL A 959 16.41 1.56 19.63
CA VAL A 959 16.15 2.21 20.94
C VAL A 959 14.66 2.35 21.19
N ASP A 960 13.94 3.02 20.28
CA ASP A 960 12.49 3.17 20.35
C ASP A 960 11.77 2.27 19.31
N PRO A 961 10.59 1.74 19.63
CA PRO A 961 10.02 0.56 19.00
C PRO A 961 9.13 0.77 17.75
N GLU A 962 9.45 1.57 16.72
CA GLU A 962 8.57 1.67 15.51
C GLU A 962 9.38 1.93 14.24
N ILE A 963 10.70 1.89 14.37
CA ILE A 963 11.60 2.18 13.28
C ILE A 963 11.71 0.94 12.40
N VAL A 964 11.57 1.14 11.09
CA VAL A 964 11.77 0.11 10.10
C VAL A 964 12.93 0.54 9.22
N LEU A 965 14.05 -0.20 9.28
CA LEU A 965 15.29 0.10 8.58
C LEU A 965 15.30 -0.58 7.20
N GLU A 966 15.48 0.21 6.14
CA GLU A 966 15.53 -0.29 4.76
C GLU A 966 16.97 -0.52 4.29
N GLN A 967 17.85 0.47 4.49
CA GLN A 967 19.19 0.46 3.94
C GLN A 967 20.14 1.44 4.63
N LEU A 968 21.43 1.25 4.41
CA LEU A 968 22.50 2.15 4.82
C LEU A 968 23.26 2.60 3.57
N VAL A 969 23.61 3.88 3.49
CA VAL A 969 24.49 4.44 2.45
C VAL A 969 25.68 5.11 3.13
N PHE A 970 26.88 4.64 2.85
CA PHE A 970 28.12 5.19 3.37
C PHE A 970 28.73 6.14 2.34
N ASN A 971 29.28 7.25 2.83
CA ASN A 971 29.94 8.31 2.05
C ASN A 971 29.15 8.78 0.81
N PRO A 972 27.93 9.32 0.98
CA PRO A 972 27.10 9.69 -0.16
C PRO A 972 27.78 10.65 -1.13
N ASP A 973 27.64 10.41 -2.44
CA ASP A 973 28.36 11.14 -3.48
C ASP A 973 27.53 12.31 -4.04
N ASN A 974 27.89 13.53 -3.64
CA ASN A 974 27.27 14.75 -4.14
C ASN A 974 27.63 15.11 -5.60
N THR A 975 28.69 14.51 -6.14
CA THR A 975 29.11 14.69 -7.53
C THR A 975 28.31 13.80 -8.48
N HIS A 976 27.87 12.62 -8.02
CA HIS A 976 27.05 11.68 -8.79
C HIS A 976 25.72 11.35 -8.08
N PRO A 977 24.86 12.33 -7.79
CA PRO A 977 23.64 12.10 -7.02
C PRO A 977 22.67 11.16 -7.75
N SER A 978 21.94 10.36 -6.97
CA SER A 978 20.88 9.48 -7.45
C SER A 978 19.76 9.35 -6.42
N TYR A 979 18.62 8.82 -6.84
CA TYR A 979 17.45 8.64 -5.98
C TYR A 979 17.64 7.51 -4.95
N PHE A 980 18.21 6.38 -5.39
CA PHE A 980 18.41 5.20 -4.56
C PHE A 980 19.81 5.11 -3.94
N GLY A 981 20.74 6.00 -4.30
CA GLY A 981 22.17 5.82 -4.02
C GLY A 981 22.80 4.73 -4.90
N ALA A 982 24.10 4.52 -4.73
CA ALA A 982 24.84 3.48 -5.42
C ALA A 982 24.20 2.09 -5.22
N PRO A 983 24.03 1.28 -6.29
CA PRO A 983 23.59 -0.10 -6.16
C PRO A 983 24.51 -0.89 -5.22
N PRO A 984 23.95 -1.72 -4.32
CA PRO A 984 24.74 -2.48 -3.35
C PRO A 984 25.58 -3.55 -4.05
N VAL A 985 26.83 -3.70 -3.61
CA VAL A 985 27.76 -4.75 -4.09
C VAL A 985 28.18 -5.58 -2.90
N ARG A 986 27.70 -6.83 -2.86
CA ARG A 986 28.04 -7.81 -1.83
C ARG A 986 29.31 -8.56 -2.24
N HIS A 987 30.34 -8.49 -1.40
CA HIS A 987 31.57 -9.27 -1.56
C HIS A 987 31.51 -10.53 -0.70
N GLN A 988 32.14 -11.61 -1.17
CA GLN A 988 32.32 -12.87 -0.44
C GLN A 988 33.73 -12.93 0.14
#